data_AF-X6NFW7-F1
#
_entry.id   AF-X6NFW7-F1
#
_cell.length_a   1.000
_cell.length_b   1.000
_cell.length_c   1.000
_cell.angle_alpha   90.00
_cell.angle_beta   90.00
_cell.angle_gamma   90.00
#
_symmetry.space_group_name_H-M   'P 1'
#
loop_
_entity.id
_entity.type
_entity.pdbx_description
1 polymer ?
#
loop_
_entity_poly.entity_id
_entity_poly.type
_entity_poly.pdbx_seq_one_letter_code
_entity_poly.pdbx_strand_id
1 'polypeptide(L)'
;MHAEDLSNANPLDSGDSKEVVHALFRNLYACRIGFCDVLVQDLRSNEKAKLTTGIHVRKLALFENLLAIETDKSVVVYKNEQNGSNSSRSSNGLTYVMSQQIATGTLSCNLLLISSQHLILCHENWLECLKMEEKAQKVMEWKFTATIRYLKMIGGPKGQELMICGLKTGDVYKMVIGNSNAVLLARHHAAIRCLDLSHSFHRMAIVDDSNQVSIYALKAGETATKPIEIEVMEQNYEEERVTSVAINSYWDELWVYSVSNSIRVKMIGVPTMSKQSAFLLQGTRGSLDMMTIPLFKSMEYLTKMKQFDKAYELACLGANDSEWHYLARHCLAGLEWNIAHKIWSTRNPNRIHKADLHLIQQLEKQTETEIETKTKAQLAMAEMHAFQGEFDQACDIYCRHTQQYLTKALEMYLDLKEWDKAQIIVSLIEKKQTQGDNEDNGKITTTMTTNAIIVKHAQWLWQRRRLKDSYKHEAAKLYCLARDYDNFVRVLMECNDKECQALQTEVMAVKWDLALGSRVAEKLEKIGNFKLAKTIACQIGNYEKAISILMQQNEHNEALQLIREIHNNSTTSAKGNDTRNISEGALFVYYKWLAINGRLEQVLDAFGYDNISNNTRLMDLLFSMTQDALTSKRYLSASYLYWLRCKTKCIHERTNCCQSWLRCSQVLYAYFAIDEYLSSPRTHYLHSSIIVLLNAAHFILSNWHLLPKEISKSIDYVSVLYVLAKQCVALSAFKMLHQVLSKLYHFTLSSERRQDIEYMTLVSRTKKKTCDVNNENEVTVICPRCSFDNLGHCFFQQHNDICFNCKHPYVRCMVSFTVLPLVEFLIAENITHEQALHCLKTGNKSDTDSADMFYQQMMTSPKNPIIADLDVLAQIPAQQVFVIQSATNPPKYYRCIILDARIVLCHNCFQFFDTSKCELGIGNVGSKCPFCHHVF
;
A
#
# COMPACT_ATOMS: atom_id res chain seq x y z
N MET A 1 -14.54 -35.81 -11.99
CA MET A 1 -15.40 -37.00 -12.06
C MET A 1 -16.44 -36.87 -10.96
N HIS A 2 -17.72 -37.04 -11.30
CA HIS A 2 -18.83 -36.84 -10.36
C HIS A 2 -19.36 -38.21 -9.94
N ALA A 3 -19.39 -38.49 -8.63
CA ALA A 3 -19.97 -39.72 -8.10
C ALA A 3 -21.50 -39.57 -8.03
N GLU A 4 -22.17 -39.73 -9.17
CA GLU A 4 -23.64 -39.62 -9.36
C GLU A 4 -24.41 -40.87 -8.92
N ASP A 5 -23.73 -41.94 -8.54
CA ASP A 5 -24.34 -43.28 -8.56
C ASP A 5 -25.29 -43.61 -7.41
N LEU A 6 -25.17 -42.92 -6.28
CA LEU A 6 -26.00 -43.21 -5.10
C LEU A 6 -27.40 -42.59 -5.17
N SER A 7 -27.60 -41.48 -5.91
CA SER A 7 -28.95 -40.85 -6.05
C SER A 7 -29.86 -41.58 -7.04
N ASN A 8 -29.25 -42.33 -7.97
CA ASN A 8 -29.91 -42.89 -9.14
C ASN A 8 -30.22 -44.39 -9.01
N ALA A 9 -29.90 -44.97 -7.84
CA ALA A 9 -30.15 -46.37 -7.52
C ALA A 9 -31.43 -46.50 -6.66
N ASN A 10 -32.27 -47.49 -6.97
CA ASN A 10 -33.44 -47.78 -6.14
C ASN A 10 -32.99 -48.30 -4.76
N PRO A 11 -33.49 -47.71 -3.64
CA PRO A 11 -33.13 -48.15 -2.31
C PRO A 11 -33.51 -49.63 -2.13
N LEU A 12 -32.57 -50.43 -1.62
CA LEU A 12 -32.84 -51.79 -1.19
C LEU A 12 -33.69 -51.70 0.07
N ASP A 13 -34.83 -52.40 0.11
CA ASP A 13 -35.72 -52.55 1.28
C ASP A 13 -34.88 -52.82 2.54
N SER A 14 -34.61 -51.76 3.28
CA SER A 14 -33.99 -51.80 4.60
C SER A 14 -34.79 -50.82 5.44
N GLY A 15 -35.80 -51.37 6.11
CA GLY A 15 -36.59 -50.63 7.08
C GLY A 15 -35.69 -50.24 8.25
N ASP A 16 -35.08 -49.07 8.17
CA ASP A 16 -34.89 -48.14 9.28
C ASP A 16 -34.04 -46.93 8.86
N SER A 17 -34.50 -45.74 9.30
CA SER A 17 -33.79 -44.45 9.38
C SER A 17 -33.67 -43.56 8.11
N LYS A 18 -34.47 -42.47 8.11
CA LYS A 18 -34.33 -41.21 7.33
C LYS A 18 -33.71 -41.33 5.93
N GLU A 19 -34.53 -41.61 4.91
CA GLU A 19 -34.13 -41.55 3.51
C GLU A 19 -33.45 -40.22 3.16
N VAL A 20 -32.22 -40.32 2.65
CA VAL A 20 -31.47 -39.20 2.10
C VAL A 20 -32.06 -38.87 0.72
N VAL A 21 -32.69 -37.70 0.61
CA VAL A 21 -33.26 -37.24 -0.66
C VAL A 21 -32.28 -36.27 -1.31
N HIS A 22 -31.72 -36.65 -2.45
CA HIS A 22 -30.73 -35.85 -3.16
C HIS A 22 -30.76 -36.11 -4.67
N ALA A 23 -30.18 -35.20 -5.45
CA ALA A 23 -29.98 -35.32 -6.88
C ALA A 23 -28.63 -34.71 -7.27
N LEU A 24 -27.97 -35.28 -8.28
CA LEU A 24 -26.73 -34.75 -8.85
C LEU A 24 -26.84 -34.75 -10.37
N PHE A 25 -26.47 -33.63 -10.98
CA PHE A 25 -26.29 -33.54 -12.43
C PHE A 25 -25.03 -32.73 -12.72
N ARG A 26 -24.00 -33.38 -13.25
CA ARG A 26 -22.68 -32.79 -13.49
C ARG A 26 -22.15 -32.15 -12.20
N ASN A 27 -21.96 -30.83 -12.20
CA ASN A 27 -21.42 -30.06 -11.08
C ASN A 27 -22.50 -29.58 -10.09
N LEU A 28 -23.79 -29.78 -10.35
CA LEU A 28 -24.87 -29.30 -9.47
C LEU A 28 -25.39 -30.42 -8.58
N TYR A 29 -25.34 -30.19 -7.27
CA TYR A 29 -25.85 -31.11 -6.25
C TYR A 29 -27.03 -30.49 -5.51
N ALA A 30 -28.15 -31.20 -5.42
CA ALA A 30 -29.29 -30.81 -4.60
C ALA A 30 -29.53 -31.84 -3.51
N CYS A 31 -29.80 -31.40 -2.28
CA CYS A 31 -30.18 -32.28 -1.18
C CYS A 31 -31.28 -31.68 -0.31
N ARG A 32 -32.11 -32.54 0.28
CA ARG A 32 -33.13 -32.15 1.25
C ARG A 32 -32.49 -31.87 2.60
N ILE A 33 -32.77 -30.71 3.17
CA ILE A 33 -32.43 -30.35 4.55
C ILE A 33 -33.70 -30.37 5.40
N GLY A 34 -33.73 -31.21 6.43
CA GLY A 34 -34.95 -31.44 7.21
C GLY A 34 -36.02 -32.16 6.36
N PHE A 35 -37.26 -31.67 6.40
CA PHE A 35 -38.39 -32.26 5.66
C PHE A 35 -38.85 -31.41 4.46
N CYS A 36 -38.61 -30.10 4.49
CA CYS A 36 -39.21 -29.15 3.53
C CYS A 36 -38.19 -28.23 2.84
N ASP A 37 -36.92 -28.25 3.23
CA ASP A 37 -35.92 -27.38 2.62
C ASP A 37 -35.06 -28.17 1.63
N VAL A 38 -34.58 -27.49 0.58
CA VAL A 38 -33.65 -28.04 -0.41
C VAL A 38 -32.45 -27.12 -0.52
N LEU A 39 -31.25 -27.67 -0.41
CA LEU A 39 -30.00 -26.97 -0.67
C LEU A 39 -29.45 -27.42 -2.00
N VAL A 40 -29.18 -26.47 -2.90
CA VAL A 40 -28.46 -26.68 -4.14
C VAL A 40 -27.06 -26.09 -4.01
N GLN A 41 -26.03 -26.85 -4.37
CA GLN A 41 -24.62 -26.45 -4.35
C GLN A 41 -24.01 -26.69 -5.73
N ASP A 42 -23.35 -25.67 -6.29
CA ASP A 42 -22.45 -25.85 -7.43
C ASP A 42 -21.07 -26.26 -6.89
N LEU A 43 -20.65 -27.48 -7.20
CA LEU A 43 -19.40 -28.06 -6.70
C LEU A 43 -18.16 -27.36 -7.26
N ARG A 44 -18.26 -26.69 -8.41
CA ARG A 44 -17.11 -26.01 -9.05
C ARG A 44 -16.89 -24.62 -8.49
N SER A 45 -17.96 -23.84 -8.35
CA SER A 45 -17.90 -22.48 -7.79
C SER A 45 -18.03 -22.44 -6.27
N ASN A 46 -18.50 -23.55 -5.66
CA ASN A 46 -18.87 -23.68 -4.25
C ASN A 46 -20.02 -22.74 -3.81
N GLU A 47 -20.81 -22.23 -4.76
CA GLU A 47 -22.00 -21.43 -4.48
C GLU A 47 -23.16 -22.29 -4.00
N LYS A 48 -23.99 -21.73 -3.09
CA LYS A 48 -25.08 -22.46 -2.42
C LYS A 48 -26.40 -21.67 -2.49
N ALA A 49 -27.48 -22.33 -2.90
CA ALA A 49 -28.85 -21.83 -2.88
C ALA A 49 -29.71 -22.65 -1.92
N LYS A 50 -30.38 -22.02 -0.95
CA LYS A 50 -31.35 -22.69 -0.08
C LYS A 50 -32.76 -22.33 -0.52
N LEU A 51 -33.57 -23.34 -0.85
CA LEU A 51 -35.00 -23.22 -1.13
C LEU A 51 -35.83 -23.76 0.03
N THR A 52 -36.78 -22.98 0.52
CA THR A 52 -37.75 -23.40 1.54
C THR A 52 -39.10 -23.64 0.88
N THR A 53 -39.52 -24.90 0.71
CA THR A 53 -40.78 -25.20 0.01
C THR A 53 -41.99 -25.14 0.93
N GLY A 54 -41.78 -25.28 2.24
CA GLY A 54 -42.86 -25.36 3.25
C GLY A 54 -43.70 -26.65 3.19
N ILE A 55 -43.41 -27.54 2.24
CA ILE A 55 -44.15 -28.80 1.99
C ILE A 55 -43.14 -29.94 2.01
N HIS A 56 -43.55 -31.12 2.48
CA HIS A 56 -42.68 -32.29 2.55
C HIS A 56 -42.10 -32.63 1.17
N VAL A 57 -40.77 -32.59 1.07
CA VAL A 57 -40.00 -32.93 -0.14
C VAL A 57 -39.78 -34.43 -0.16
N ARG A 58 -40.39 -35.13 -1.12
CA ARG A 58 -40.25 -36.59 -1.28
C ARG A 58 -39.05 -36.97 -2.13
N LYS A 59 -38.92 -36.35 -3.32
CA LYS A 59 -37.82 -36.60 -4.26
C LYS A 59 -37.35 -35.33 -4.92
N LEU A 60 -36.12 -35.37 -5.42
CA LEU A 60 -35.47 -34.29 -6.14
C LEU A 60 -34.95 -34.82 -7.47
N ALA A 61 -35.00 -33.99 -8.51
CA ALA A 61 -34.36 -34.27 -9.78
C ALA A 61 -33.68 -33.00 -10.31
N LEU A 62 -32.48 -33.14 -10.86
CA LEU A 62 -31.71 -32.05 -11.46
C LEU A 62 -31.41 -32.36 -12.92
N PHE A 63 -31.54 -31.34 -13.77
CA PHE A 63 -31.07 -31.40 -15.15
C PHE A 63 -30.76 -30.00 -15.64
N GLU A 64 -29.53 -29.79 -16.11
CA GLU A 64 -29.02 -28.48 -16.50
C GLU A 64 -29.32 -27.41 -15.44
N ASN A 65 -30.17 -26.44 -15.73
CA ASN A 65 -30.56 -25.35 -14.83
C ASN A 65 -31.92 -25.58 -14.14
N LEU A 66 -32.51 -26.77 -14.27
CA LEU A 66 -33.82 -27.11 -13.73
C LEU A 66 -33.69 -28.00 -12.48
N LEU A 67 -34.54 -27.72 -11.49
CA LEU A 67 -34.72 -28.51 -10.27
C LEU A 67 -36.19 -28.89 -10.13
N ALA A 68 -36.50 -30.19 -10.21
CA ALA A 68 -37.81 -30.72 -9.88
C ALA A 68 -37.87 -31.17 -8.42
N ILE A 69 -38.92 -30.79 -7.73
CA ILE A 69 -39.21 -31.17 -6.34
C ILE A 69 -40.57 -31.88 -6.32
N GLU A 70 -40.57 -33.16 -5.96
CA GLU A 70 -41.81 -33.91 -5.72
C GLU A 70 -42.33 -33.62 -4.32
N THR A 71 -43.57 -33.15 -4.26
CA THR A 71 -44.36 -32.97 -3.03
C THR A 71 -45.49 -34.01 -2.98
N ASP A 72 -46.24 -34.07 -1.89
CA ASP A 72 -47.34 -35.05 -1.72
C ASP A 72 -48.44 -34.97 -2.80
N LYS A 73 -48.60 -33.82 -3.50
CA LYS A 73 -49.70 -33.58 -4.45
C LYS A 73 -49.27 -33.11 -5.84
N SER A 74 -48.02 -32.69 -6.01
CA SER A 74 -47.54 -32.05 -7.25
C SER A 74 -46.03 -32.10 -7.37
N VAL A 75 -45.52 -31.89 -8.59
CA VAL A 75 -44.10 -31.67 -8.83
C VAL A 75 -43.88 -30.19 -9.15
N VAL A 76 -43.05 -29.53 -8.35
CA VAL A 76 -42.70 -28.11 -8.53
C VAL A 76 -41.34 -28.02 -9.21
N VAL A 77 -41.28 -27.34 -10.35
CA VAL A 77 -40.05 -27.15 -11.12
C VAL A 77 -39.53 -25.74 -10.88
N TYR A 78 -38.28 -25.64 -10.44
CA TYR A 78 -37.53 -24.40 -10.26
C TYR A 78 -36.48 -24.27 -11.36
N LYS A 79 -36.20 -23.04 -11.78
CA LYS A 79 -35.20 -22.72 -12.78
C LYS A 79 -34.18 -21.74 -12.21
N ASN A 80 -32.90 -21.98 -12.49
CA ASN A 80 -31.82 -21.08 -12.10
C ASN A 80 -31.80 -19.83 -13.00
N GLU A 81 -31.91 -18.64 -12.40
CA GLU A 81 -31.76 -17.35 -13.08
C GLU A 81 -30.29 -16.97 -13.19
N GLN A 82 -29.64 -17.36 -14.29
CA GLN A 82 -28.38 -16.73 -14.69
C GLN A 82 -28.71 -15.56 -15.61
N ASN A 83 -28.66 -14.32 -15.09
CA ASN A 83 -28.88 -13.11 -15.88
C ASN A 83 -27.87 -13.05 -17.05
N GLY A 84 -28.35 -13.37 -18.24
CA GLY A 84 -27.67 -13.11 -19.49
C GLY A 84 -27.50 -11.60 -19.69
N SER A 85 -26.26 -11.15 -19.72
CA SER A 85 -25.80 -9.90 -20.32
C SER A 85 -26.62 -8.64 -20.02
N ASN A 86 -26.44 -8.05 -18.83
CA ASN A 86 -26.10 -6.63 -18.65
C ASN A 86 -26.15 -6.24 -17.16
N SER A 87 -25.24 -5.35 -16.77
CA SER A 87 -25.09 -4.65 -15.48
C SER A 87 -24.26 -5.32 -14.37
N SER A 88 -23.05 -4.77 -14.23
CA SER A 88 -22.33 -4.43 -13.00
C SER A 88 -22.48 -5.29 -11.73
N ARG A 89 -21.35 -5.88 -11.33
CA ARG A 89 -20.86 -6.04 -9.94
C ARG A 89 -21.94 -5.99 -8.85
N SER A 90 -22.54 -7.15 -8.60
CA SER A 90 -22.83 -7.61 -7.25
C SER A 90 -22.70 -9.13 -7.21
N SER A 91 -22.26 -9.65 -6.08
CA SER A 91 -22.15 -11.06 -5.75
C SER A 91 -23.52 -11.75 -5.90
N ASN A 92 -23.85 -12.22 -7.09
CA ASN A 92 -25.10 -12.92 -7.35
C ASN A 92 -24.85 -14.41 -7.25
N GLY A 93 -25.06 -14.95 -6.04
CA GLY A 93 -25.01 -16.40 -5.83
C GLY A 93 -26.12 -17.12 -6.58
N LEU A 94 -25.94 -18.44 -6.75
CA LEU A 94 -26.94 -19.39 -7.22
C LEU A 94 -28.37 -19.07 -6.71
N THR A 95 -29.31 -18.70 -7.60
CA THR A 95 -30.71 -18.39 -7.27
C THR A 95 -31.68 -19.19 -8.13
N TYR A 96 -32.63 -19.88 -7.48
CA TYR A 96 -33.66 -20.66 -8.15
C TYR A 96 -35.03 -20.01 -7.96
N VAL A 97 -35.75 -19.81 -9.07
CA VAL A 97 -37.11 -19.25 -9.08
C VAL A 97 -38.09 -20.34 -9.51
N MET A 98 -39.26 -20.39 -8.88
CA MET A 98 -40.31 -21.32 -9.27
C MET A 98 -40.73 -21.03 -10.71
N SER A 99 -40.60 -22.02 -11.60
CA SER A 99 -40.96 -21.89 -13.00
C SER A 99 -42.37 -22.42 -13.27
N GLN A 100 -42.69 -23.62 -12.77
CA GLN A 100 -43.94 -24.32 -13.06
C GLN A 100 -44.32 -25.23 -11.89
N GLN A 101 -45.63 -25.42 -11.68
CA GLN A 101 -46.16 -26.42 -10.76
C GLN A 101 -47.07 -27.37 -11.55
N ILE A 102 -46.67 -28.63 -11.65
CA ILE A 102 -47.38 -29.65 -12.41
C ILE A 102 -48.27 -30.40 -11.42
N ALA A 103 -49.59 -30.19 -11.53
CA ALA A 103 -50.59 -30.89 -10.74
C ALA A 103 -50.74 -32.32 -11.27
N THR A 104 -50.21 -33.29 -10.53
CA THR A 104 -50.10 -34.67 -10.98
C THR A 104 -50.96 -35.67 -10.18
N GLY A 105 -51.61 -35.24 -9.11
CA GLY A 105 -52.35 -36.13 -8.20
C GLY A 105 -51.41 -36.92 -7.26
N THR A 106 -51.87 -38.06 -6.73
CA THR A 106 -51.04 -38.97 -5.92
C THR A 106 -50.14 -39.81 -6.83
N LEU A 107 -49.05 -39.24 -7.33
CA LEU A 107 -48.03 -40.03 -8.01
C LEU A 107 -47.20 -40.82 -7.01
N SER A 108 -47.09 -42.13 -7.21
CA SER A 108 -46.11 -42.98 -6.54
C SER A 108 -45.11 -43.49 -7.58
N CYS A 109 -43.96 -42.82 -7.68
CA CYS A 109 -42.81 -43.30 -8.46
C CYS A 109 -41.68 -43.74 -7.51
N ASN A 110 -40.78 -44.59 -8.00
CA ASN A 110 -39.57 -45.02 -7.31
C ASN A 110 -38.44 -44.01 -7.52
N LEU A 111 -38.24 -43.54 -8.76
CA LEU A 111 -37.27 -42.50 -9.11
C LEU A 111 -37.95 -41.38 -9.92
N LEU A 112 -37.41 -40.16 -9.79
CA LEU A 112 -37.86 -38.97 -10.50
C LEU A 112 -36.70 -38.42 -11.32
N LEU A 113 -36.90 -38.23 -12.63
CA LEU A 113 -35.95 -37.57 -13.50
C LEU A 113 -36.62 -36.39 -14.20
N ILE A 114 -35.82 -35.40 -14.56
CA ILE A 114 -36.25 -34.20 -15.27
C ILE A 114 -35.38 -34.03 -16.51
N SER A 115 -35.98 -33.62 -17.63
CA SER A 115 -35.29 -33.22 -18.87
C SER A 115 -35.54 -31.75 -19.16
N SER A 116 -35.12 -31.21 -20.32
CA SER A 116 -35.40 -29.80 -20.62
C SER A 116 -36.89 -29.49 -20.81
N GLN A 117 -37.71 -30.48 -21.18
CA GLN A 117 -39.15 -30.31 -21.49
C GLN A 117 -40.05 -31.41 -20.92
N HIS A 118 -39.47 -32.50 -20.39
CA HIS A 118 -40.23 -33.66 -19.93
C HIS A 118 -39.89 -34.03 -18.48
N LEU A 119 -40.89 -34.55 -17.77
CA LEU A 119 -40.74 -35.19 -16.47
C LEU A 119 -40.83 -36.70 -16.66
N ILE A 120 -39.85 -37.44 -16.16
CA ILE A 120 -39.82 -38.90 -16.26
C ILE A 120 -40.06 -39.50 -14.87
N LEU A 121 -41.11 -40.33 -14.78
CA LEU A 121 -41.46 -41.06 -13.58
C LEU A 121 -41.03 -42.51 -13.77
N CYS A 122 -40.17 -42.99 -12.87
CA CYS A 122 -39.79 -44.39 -12.85
C CYS A 122 -40.69 -45.15 -11.88
N HIS A 123 -41.38 -46.15 -12.38
CA HIS A 123 -42.05 -47.16 -11.57
C HIS A 123 -41.16 -48.41 -11.48
N GLU A 124 -41.65 -49.49 -10.84
CA GLU A 124 -40.84 -50.69 -10.59
C GLU A 124 -40.16 -51.25 -11.85
N ASN A 125 -40.92 -51.49 -12.93
CA ASN A 125 -40.44 -52.10 -14.18
C ASN A 125 -40.78 -51.31 -15.45
N TRP A 126 -41.25 -50.06 -15.31
CA TRP A 126 -41.61 -49.24 -16.46
C TRP A 126 -41.42 -47.74 -16.17
N LEU A 127 -41.31 -46.95 -17.23
CA LEU A 127 -41.09 -45.50 -17.19
C LEU A 127 -42.24 -44.77 -17.86
N GLU A 128 -42.68 -43.68 -17.25
CA GLU A 128 -43.65 -42.75 -17.80
C GLU A 128 -42.99 -41.42 -18.14
N CYS A 129 -43.25 -40.88 -19.33
CA CYS A 129 -42.77 -39.57 -19.76
C CYS A 129 -43.95 -38.60 -19.90
N LEU A 130 -43.90 -37.53 -19.10
CA LEU A 130 -44.90 -36.47 -19.06
C LEU A 130 -44.32 -35.19 -19.66
N LYS A 131 -45.13 -34.43 -20.41
CA LYS A 131 -44.74 -33.10 -20.88
C LYS A 131 -44.89 -32.09 -19.74
N MET A 132 -43.94 -31.15 -19.63
CA MET A 132 -43.99 -30.06 -18.65
C MET A 132 -44.96 -28.96 -19.07
N GLU A 133 -46.25 -29.19 -18.86
CA GLU A 133 -47.33 -28.21 -19.02
C GLU A 133 -48.18 -28.16 -17.72
N GLU A 134 -49.03 -27.14 -17.54
CA GLU A 134 -49.83 -26.96 -16.31
C GLU A 134 -50.71 -28.18 -15.96
N LYS A 135 -51.16 -28.92 -16.99
CA LYS A 135 -51.76 -30.25 -16.84
C LYS A 135 -50.79 -31.28 -17.39
N ALA A 136 -50.42 -32.26 -16.57
CA ALA A 136 -49.54 -33.35 -16.98
C ALA A 136 -50.19 -34.15 -18.13
N GLN A 137 -49.60 -34.06 -19.32
CA GLN A 137 -49.97 -34.88 -20.46
C GLN A 137 -48.94 -35.98 -20.66
N LYS A 138 -49.39 -37.23 -20.67
CA LYS A 138 -48.56 -38.38 -20.98
C LYS A 138 -48.17 -38.35 -22.45
N VAL A 139 -46.86 -38.35 -22.70
CA VAL A 139 -46.30 -38.37 -24.06
C VAL A 139 -46.02 -39.81 -24.49
N MET A 140 -45.41 -40.60 -23.60
CA MET A 140 -44.98 -41.97 -23.91
C MET A 140 -44.64 -42.79 -22.66
N GLU A 141 -44.49 -44.10 -22.82
CA GLU A 141 -44.05 -45.03 -21.78
C GLU A 141 -43.06 -46.07 -22.34
N TRP A 142 -42.17 -46.58 -21.47
CA TRP A 142 -41.30 -47.73 -21.77
C TRP A 142 -41.49 -48.81 -20.72
N LYS A 143 -41.69 -50.06 -21.14
CA LYS A 143 -41.90 -51.21 -20.25
C LYS A 143 -40.74 -52.20 -20.38
N PHE A 144 -40.28 -52.72 -19.24
CA PHE A 144 -39.15 -53.64 -19.15
C PHE A 144 -39.56 -54.98 -18.56
N THR A 145 -38.74 -56.00 -18.82
CA THR A 145 -38.95 -57.39 -18.35
C THR A 145 -38.68 -57.58 -16.87
N ALA A 146 -37.91 -56.67 -16.25
CA ALA A 146 -37.49 -56.76 -14.85
C ALA A 146 -37.47 -55.38 -14.19
N THR A 147 -37.27 -55.36 -12.86
CA THR A 147 -37.24 -54.11 -12.10
C THR A 147 -36.04 -53.25 -12.47
N ILE A 148 -36.28 -51.96 -12.63
CA ILE A 148 -35.25 -50.96 -12.90
C ILE A 148 -34.49 -50.73 -11.59
N ARG A 149 -33.18 -50.95 -11.60
CA ARG A 149 -32.30 -50.78 -10.42
C ARG A 149 -31.54 -49.47 -10.47
N TYR A 150 -31.18 -49.03 -11.67
CA TYR A 150 -30.44 -47.79 -11.90
C TYR A 150 -31.03 -47.04 -13.10
N LEU A 151 -31.16 -45.72 -12.99
CA LEU A 151 -31.67 -44.86 -14.07
C LEU A 151 -30.97 -43.50 -14.07
N LYS A 152 -30.41 -43.09 -15.21
CA LYS A 152 -29.63 -41.85 -15.33
C LYS A 152 -29.98 -41.07 -16.60
N MET A 153 -30.17 -39.75 -16.45
CA MET A 153 -30.18 -38.80 -17.57
C MET A 153 -28.75 -38.57 -18.05
N ILE A 154 -28.49 -38.77 -19.35
CA ILE A 154 -27.20 -38.41 -19.97
C ILE A 154 -27.26 -37.04 -20.63
N GLY A 155 -28.41 -36.72 -21.24
CA GLY A 155 -28.64 -35.46 -21.97
C GLY A 155 -28.73 -35.68 -23.48
N GLY A 156 -28.82 -34.59 -24.24
CA GLY A 156 -29.04 -34.63 -25.69
C GLY A 156 -29.69 -33.34 -26.17
N PRO A 157 -30.10 -33.27 -27.46
CA PRO A 157 -30.89 -32.15 -27.95
C PRO A 157 -32.17 -31.99 -27.12
N LYS A 158 -32.58 -30.73 -26.88
CA LYS A 158 -33.74 -30.40 -26.03
C LYS A 158 -35.00 -31.10 -26.52
N GLY A 159 -35.65 -31.87 -25.65
CA GLY A 159 -36.84 -32.67 -25.97
C GLY A 159 -36.56 -34.05 -26.57
N GLN A 160 -35.30 -34.38 -26.84
CA GLN A 160 -34.82 -35.68 -27.31
C GLN A 160 -33.61 -36.15 -26.48
N GLU A 161 -33.67 -35.95 -25.17
CA GLU A 161 -32.58 -36.33 -24.29
C GLU A 161 -32.43 -37.84 -24.14
N LEU A 162 -31.20 -38.28 -23.94
CA LEU A 162 -30.84 -39.67 -23.74
C LEU A 162 -30.91 -40.07 -22.27
N MET A 163 -31.45 -41.27 -22.03
CA MET A 163 -31.49 -41.96 -20.76
C MET A 163 -30.88 -43.35 -20.86
N ILE A 164 -30.31 -43.81 -19.77
CA ILE A 164 -29.83 -45.19 -19.62
C ILE A 164 -30.41 -45.81 -18.37
N CYS A 165 -30.84 -47.07 -18.47
CA CYS A 165 -31.35 -47.83 -17.35
C CYS A 165 -30.64 -49.18 -17.21
N GLY A 166 -30.41 -49.60 -15.97
CA GLY A 166 -29.91 -50.91 -15.61
C GLY A 166 -30.98 -51.70 -14.87
N LEU A 167 -31.21 -52.94 -15.30
CA LEU A 167 -32.23 -53.82 -14.73
C LEU A 167 -31.64 -54.81 -13.72
N LYS A 168 -32.52 -55.40 -12.89
CA LYS A 168 -32.18 -56.51 -11.99
C LYS A 168 -31.71 -57.78 -12.72
N THR A 169 -32.04 -57.95 -13.99
CA THR A 169 -31.54 -59.06 -14.82
C THR A 169 -30.09 -58.90 -15.23
N GLY A 170 -29.51 -57.71 -15.08
CA GLY A 170 -28.21 -57.37 -15.64
C GLY A 170 -28.28 -56.73 -17.03
N ASP A 171 -29.47 -56.56 -17.59
CA ASP A 171 -29.64 -55.87 -18.88
C ASP A 171 -29.52 -54.35 -18.73
N VAL A 172 -28.78 -53.71 -19.62
CA VAL A 172 -28.66 -52.25 -19.74
C VAL A 172 -29.39 -51.78 -20.99
N TYR A 173 -30.32 -50.85 -20.86
CA TYR A 173 -31.02 -50.24 -22.00
C TYR A 173 -30.70 -48.76 -22.17
N LYS A 174 -30.73 -48.33 -23.43
CA LYS A 174 -30.65 -46.94 -23.90
C LYS A 174 -32.02 -46.51 -24.40
N MET A 175 -32.47 -45.34 -23.98
CA MET A 175 -33.74 -44.74 -24.39
C MET A 175 -33.52 -43.30 -24.79
N VAL A 176 -34.23 -42.85 -25.83
CA VAL A 176 -34.22 -41.45 -26.27
C VAL A 176 -35.64 -40.92 -26.14
N ILE A 177 -35.82 -39.76 -25.49
CA ILE A 177 -37.14 -39.14 -25.38
C ILE A 177 -37.69 -38.82 -26.79
N GLY A 178 -38.95 -39.16 -27.03
CA GLY A 178 -39.58 -39.09 -28.36
C GLY A 178 -39.47 -40.37 -29.19
N ASN A 179 -38.71 -41.39 -28.74
CA ASN A 179 -38.64 -42.70 -29.38
C ASN A 179 -39.12 -43.83 -28.43
N SER A 180 -40.21 -44.51 -28.78
CA SER A 180 -40.79 -45.59 -27.98
C SER A 180 -39.88 -46.83 -27.86
N ASN A 181 -38.87 -46.96 -28.71
CA ASN A 181 -38.01 -48.13 -28.73
C ASN A 181 -36.87 -47.97 -27.71
N ALA A 182 -36.84 -48.87 -26.71
CA ALA A 182 -35.71 -49.04 -25.82
C ALA A 182 -34.69 -50.00 -26.45
N VAL A 183 -33.44 -49.57 -26.61
CA VAL A 183 -32.37 -50.34 -27.25
C VAL A 183 -31.53 -51.04 -26.17
N LEU A 184 -31.43 -52.37 -26.23
CA LEU A 184 -30.54 -53.13 -25.34
C LEU A 184 -29.08 -52.82 -25.69
N LEU A 185 -28.35 -52.22 -24.76
CA LEU A 185 -26.93 -51.90 -24.89
C LEU A 185 -26.05 -53.08 -24.48
N ALA A 186 -26.35 -53.71 -23.34
CA ALA A 186 -25.48 -54.70 -22.72
C ALA A 186 -26.24 -55.75 -21.92
N ARG A 187 -25.67 -56.95 -21.82
CA ARG A 187 -26.08 -57.96 -20.84
C ARG A 187 -24.94 -58.24 -19.89
N HIS A 188 -25.10 -57.80 -18.65
CA HIS A 188 -24.24 -58.17 -17.53
C HIS A 188 -24.75 -59.47 -16.89
N HIS A 189 -23.86 -60.24 -16.27
CA HIS A 189 -24.18 -61.55 -15.70
C HIS A 189 -24.89 -61.49 -14.34
N ALA A 190 -24.91 -60.31 -13.71
CA ALA A 190 -25.50 -60.05 -12.41
C ALA A 190 -26.36 -58.77 -12.43
N ALA A 191 -27.17 -58.58 -11.39
CA ALA A 191 -28.01 -57.40 -11.24
C ALA A 191 -27.17 -56.12 -11.17
N ILE A 192 -27.58 -55.09 -11.90
CA ILE A 192 -26.84 -53.83 -11.97
C ILE A 192 -27.12 -52.98 -10.73
N ARG A 193 -26.05 -52.58 -10.04
CA ARG A 193 -26.10 -51.66 -8.89
C ARG A 193 -25.91 -50.22 -9.33
N CYS A 194 -24.85 -49.96 -10.09
CA CYS A 194 -24.62 -48.68 -10.75
C CYS A 194 -23.84 -48.85 -12.04
N LEU A 195 -23.92 -47.86 -12.91
CA LEU A 195 -23.24 -47.86 -14.19
C LEU A 195 -22.90 -46.44 -14.62
N ASP A 196 -21.82 -46.28 -15.37
CA ASP A 196 -21.47 -45.02 -16.01
C ASP A 196 -20.99 -45.24 -17.44
N LEU A 197 -21.19 -44.23 -18.29
CA LEU A 197 -20.84 -44.26 -19.70
C LEU A 197 -19.83 -43.17 -20.04
N SER A 198 -18.89 -43.51 -20.91
CA SER A 198 -17.98 -42.53 -21.48
C SER A 198 -18.72 -41.55 -22.38
N HIS A 199 -18.25 -40.30 -22.48
CA HIS A 199 -18.90 -39.28 -23.31
C HIS A 199 -18.93 -39.67 -24.80
N SER A 200 -17.93 -40.41 -25.25
CA SER A 200 -17.80 -40.95 -26.60
C SER A 200 -18.69 -42.17 -26.87
N PHE A 201 -19.36 -42.73 -25.84
CA PHE A 201 -20.06 -44.03 -25.89
C PHE A 201 -19.17 -45.22 -26.30
N HIS A 202 -17.84 -45.11 -26.20
CA HIS A 202 -16.92 -46.22 -26.47
C HIS A 202 -16.74 -47.15 -25.29
N ARG A 203 -17.04 -46.70 -24.06
CA ARG A 203 -16.81 -47.51 -22.85
C ARG A 203 -17.93 -47.37 -21.84
N MET A 204 -18.14 -48.46 -21.11
CA MET A 204 -19.11 -48.55 -20.02
C MET A 204 -18.48 -49.23 -18.82
N ALA A 205 -18.70 -48.66 -17.64
CA ALA A 205 -18.29 -49.25 -16.38
C ALA A 205 -19.53 -49.65 -15.60
N ILE A 206 -19.55 -50.88 -15.08
CA ILE A 206 -20.66 -51.43 -14.30
C ILE A 206 -20.14 -51.89 -12.94
N VAL A 207 -20.91 -51.58 -11.89
CA VAL A 207 -20.84 -52.28 -10.61
C VAL A 207 -22.09 -53.11 -10.44
N ASP A 208 -21.90 -54.37 -10.09
CA ASP A 208 -22.97 -55.33 -9.88
C ASP A 208 -23.31 -55.52 -8.39
N ASP A 209 -24.33 -56.33 -8.11
CA ASP A 209 -24.69 -56.71 -6.73
C ASP A 209 -23.63 -57.59 -6.05
N SER A 210 -22.64 -58.13 -6.80
CA SER A 210 -21.47 -58.82 -6.21
C SER A 210 -20.37 -57.84 -5.74
N ASN A 211 -20.58 -56.54 -5.92
CA ASN A 211 -19.66 -55.44 -5.60
C ASN A 211 -18.35 -55.50 -6.41
N GLN A 212 -18.41 -55.98 -7.66
CA GLN A 212 -17.29 -56.01 -8.60
C GLN A 212 -17.44 -54.94 -9.68
N VAL A 213 -16.32 -54.39 -10.15
CA VAL A 213 -16.27 -53.47 -11.30
C VAL A 213 -15.91 -54.25 -12.56
N SER A 214 -16.76 -54.12 -13.58
CA SER A 214 -16.50 -54.61 -14.93
C SER A 214 -16.45 -53.44 -15.91
N ILE A 215 -15.41 -53.38 -16.74
CA ILE A 215 -15.25 -52.36 -17.79
C ILE A 215 -15.40 -52.99 -19.15
N TYR A 216 -16.29 -52.40 -19.92
CA TYR A 216 -16.73 -52.88 -21.22
C TYR A 216 -16.33 -51.90 -22.31
N ALA A 217 -15.73 -52.41 -23.38
CA ALA A 217 -15.65 -51.69 -24.64
C ALA A 217 -16.96 -51.86 -25.40
N LEU A 218 -17.55 -50.74 -25.81
CA LEU A 218 -18.75 -50.68 -26.64
C LEU A 218 -18.32 -50.48 -28.09
N LYS A 219 -18.48 -51.52 -28.93
CA LYS A 219 -18.24 -51.40 -30.37
C LYS A 219 -19.54 -51.03 -31.07
N ALA A 220 -19.54 -49.92 -31.81
CA ALA A 220 -20.72 -49.49 -32.56
C ALA A 220 -21.19 -50.62 -33.48
N GLY A 221 -22.40 -51.12 -33.26
CA GLY A 221 -23.04 -52.02 -34.21
C GLY A 221 -23.31 -51.28 -35.52
N GLU A 222 -23.02 -51.90 -36.67
CA GLU A 222 -23.10 -51.29 -38.01
C GLU A 222 -24.51 -50.77 -38.39
N THR A 223 -25.54 -51.00 -37.58
CA THR A 223 -26.91 -50.49 -37.77
C THR A 223 -27.60 -50.21 -36.42
N ALA A 224 -28.46 -49.18 -36.37
CA ALA A 224 -29.14 -48.68 -35.16
C ALA A 224 -30.08 -49.68 -34.45
N THR A 225 -30.22 -50.90 -34.97
CA THR A 225 -31.12 -51.96 -34.47
C THR A 225 -30.38 -53.19 -33.95
N LYS A 226 -29.06 -53.31 -34.13
CA LYS A 226 -28.28 -54.41 -33.55
C LYS A 226 -27.76 -54.02 -32.15
N PRO A 227 -27.79 -54.93 -31.15
CA PRO A 227 -27.17 -54.69 -29.86
C PRO A 227 -25.68 -54.44 -30.05
N ILE A 228 -25.13 -53.53 -29.25
CA ILE A 228 -23.70 -53.20 -29.25
C ILE A 228 -22.91 -54.45 -28.86
N GLU A 229 -21.89 -54.80 -29.64
CA GLU A 229 -20.98 -55.88 -29.26
C GLU A 229 -20.08 -55.42 -28.12
N ILE A 230 -19.94 -56.28 -27.12
CA ILE A 230 -19.27 -55.95 -25.88
C ILE A 230 -18.07 -56.86 -25.66
N GLU A 231 -16.93 -56.24 -25.41
CA GLU A 231 -15.71 -56.91 -25.00
C GLU A 231 -15.37 -56.51 -23.56
N VAL A 232 -15.20 -57.49 -22.68
CA VAL A 232 -14.73 -57.27 -21.30
C VAL A 232 -13.25 -56.91 -21.37
N MET A 233 -12.91 -55.67 -21.06
CA MET A 233 -11.51 -55.21 -21.10
C MET A 233 -10.77 -55.53 -19.81
N GLU A 234 -11.39 -55.27 -18.67
CA GLU A 234 -10.82 -55.53 -17.35
C GLU A 234 -11.93 -55.88 -16.35
N GLN A 235 -11.64 -56.87 -15.50
CA GLN A 235 -12.44 -57.23 -14.34
C GLN A 235 -11.53 -57.28 -13.11
N ASN A 236 -11.90 -56.53 -12.07
CA ASN A 236 -11.14 -56.54 -10.81
C ASN A 236 -11.75 -57.57 -9.85
N TYR A 237 -11.22 -58.80 -9.85
CA TYR A 237 -11.64 -59.86 -8.92
C TYR A 237 -11.04 -59.73 -7.51
N GLU A 238 -9.95 -58.97 -7.35
CA GLU A 238 -9.18 -58.89 -6.09
C GLU A 238 -9.72 -57.86 -5.08
N GLU A 239 -10.62 -56.97 -5.51
CA GLU A 239 -11.02 -55.80 -4.72
C GLU A 239 -12.46 -55.94 -4.21
N GLU A 240 -12.62 -56.50 -3.01
CA GLU A 240 -13.93 -56.68 -2.39
C GLU A 240 -14.58 -55.33 -2.00
N ARG A 241 -15.89 -55.21 -2.24
CA ARG A 241 -16.77 -54.09 -1.80
C ARG A 241 -16.62 -52.79 -2.58
N VAL A 242 -16.63 -52.86 -3.92
CA VAL A 242 -16.82 -51.68 -4.74
C VAL A 242 -18.27 -51.18 -4.64
N THR A 243 -18.46 -49.89 -4.38
CA THR A 243 -19.79 -49.32 -4.18
C THR A 243 -20.29 -48.46 -5.34
N SER A 244 -19.40 -47.78 -6.06
CA SER A 244 -19.73 -46.87 -7.16
C SER A 244 -18.58 -46.75 -8.18
N VAL A 245 -18.88 -46.34 -9.41
CA VAL A 245 -17.90 -46.20 -10.49
C VAL A 245 -18.23 -45.02 -11.40
N ALA A 246 -17.22 -44.23 -11.76
CA ALA A 246 -17.35 -43.15 -12.73
C ALA A 246 -16.25 -43.23 -13.79
N ILE A 247 -16.55 -42.79 -15.01
CA ILE A 247 -15.59 -42.65 -16.12
C ILE A 247 -15.24 -41.17 -16.30
N ASN A 248 -13.98 -40.88 -16.66
CA ASN A 248 -13.57 -39.51 -16.92
C ASN A 248 -14.24 -38.98 -18.20
N SER A 249 -14.80 -37.77 -18.13
CA SER A 249 -15.56 -37.19 -19.25
C SER A 249 -14.70 -36.79 -20.46
N TYR A 250 -13.38 -36.65 -20.29
CA TYR A 250 -12.45 -36.28 -21.35
C TYR A 250 -11.59 -37.45 -21.84
N TRP A 251 -11.32 -38.43 -20.97
CA TRP A 251 -10.47 -39.56 -21.33
C TRP A 251 -11.04 -40.90 -20.86
N ASP A 252 -11.56 -41.66 -21.82
CA ASP A 252 -12.29 -42.91 -21.57
C ASP A 252 -11.41 -44.02 -20.95
N GLU A 253 -10.08 -43.92 -21.05
CA GLU A 253 -9.15 -44.88 -20.44
C GLU A 253 -8.91 -44.64 -18.95
N LEU A 254 -9.47 -43.57 -18.38
CA LEU A 254 -9.32 -43.19 -16.99
C LEU A 254 -10.66 -43.33 -16.26
N TRP A 255 -10.69 -44.19 -15.24
CA TRP A 255 -11.87 -44.39 -14.42
C TRP A 255 -11.53 -44.38 -12.93
N VAL A 256 -12.58 -44.20 -12.14
CA VAL A 256 -12.50 -44.08 -10.69
C VAL A 256 -13.60 -44.89 -10.07
N TYR A 257 -13.24 -45.65 -9.04
CA TYR A 257 -14.19 -46.47 -8.30
C TYR A 257 -13.95 -46.33 -6.80
N SER A 258 -15.03 -46.47 -6.04
CA SER A 258 -15.03 -46.35 -4.58
C SER A 258 -14.98 -47.71 -3.92
N VAL A 259 -14.03 -47.90 -3.00
CA VAL A 259 -13.89 -49.12 -2.19
C VAL A 259 -13.95 -48.73 -0.72
N SER A 260 -15.04 -49.07 -0.04
CA SER A 260 -15.32 -48.68 1.35
C SER A 260 -15.13 -47.16 1.55
N ASN A 261 -14.07 -46.71 2.25
CA ASN A 261 -13.77 -45.29 2.51
C ASN A 261 -12.58 -44.76 1.67
N SER A 262 -12.30 -45.38 0.53
CA SER A 262 -11.19 -44.99 -0.34
C SER A 262 -11.63 -44.86 -1.79
N ILE A 263 -11.02 -43.91 -2.49
CA ILE A 263 -11.19 -43.74 -3.93
C ILE A 263 -9.92 -44.25 -4.61
N ARG A 264 -10.10 -45.03 -5.68
CA ARG A 264 -9.01 -45.55 -6.49
C ARG A 264 -9.16 -45.01 -7.91
N VAL A 265 -8.04 -44.52 -8.45
CA VAL A 265 -7.94 -44.08 -9.84
C VAL A 265 -7.10 -45.08 -10.61
N LYS A 266 -7.66 -45.62 -11.67
CA LYS A 266 -7.01 -46.61 -12.51
C LYS A 266 -7.09 -46.16 -13.96
N MET A 267 -6.00 -46.41 -14.68
CA MET A 267 -5.90 -46.26 -16.11
C MET A 267 -5.67 -47.63 -16.72
N ILE A 268 -6.23 -47.88 -17.89
CA ILE A 268 -6.06 -49.16 -18.59
C ILE A 268 -4.59 -49.50 -18.79
N GLY A 269 -4.18 -50.71 -18.40
CA GLY A 269 -2.79 -51.18 -18.54
C GLY A 269 -1.76 -50.50 -17.64
N VAL A 270 -2.14 -49.57 -16.76
CA VAL A 270 -1.27 -48.99 -15.73
C VAL A 270 -1.70 -49.53 -14.37
N PRO A 271 -0.75 -50.00 -13.53
CA PRO A 271 -1.11 -50.49 -12.20
C PRO A 271 -1.81 -49.40 -11.37
N THR A 272 -2.67 -49.77 -10.43
CA THR A 272 -3.41 -48.80 -9.59
C THR A 272 -2.45 -48.05 -8.66
N MET A 273 -2.14 -46.78 -8.98
CA MET A 273 -1.07 -46.01 -8.32
C MET A 273 -1.54 -45.11 -7.16
N SER A 274 -2.83 -44.77 -7.06
CA SER A 274 -3.34 -43.89 -6.01
C SER A 274 -4.35 -44.58 -5.10
N LYS A 275 -4.00 -44.69 -3.81
CA LYS A 275 -4.95 -44.94 -2.72
C LYS A 275 -5.14 -43.59 -2.02
N GLN A 276 -6.27 -42.93 -2.27
CA GLN A 276 -6.63 -41.73 -1.50
C GLN A 276 -7.79 -42.08 -0.57
N SER A 277 -7.59 -41.86 0.73
CA SER A 277 -8.68 -41.92 1.70
C SER A 277 -9.59 -40.72 1.46
N ALA A 278 -10.80 -40.96 1.00
CA ALA A 278 -11.83 -39.95 0.87
C ALA A 278 -12.99 -40.36 1.76
N PHE A 279 -13.32 -39.51 2.74
CA PHE A 279 -14.52 -39.68 3.53
C PHE A 279 -15.71 -39.28 2.65
N LEU A 280 -16.44 -40.28 2.14
CA LEU A 280 -17.68 -40.08 1.39
C LEU A 280 -18.80 -39.69 2.37
N LEU A 281 -19.69 -38.78 1.94
CA LEU A 281 -20.89 -38.30 2.64
C LEU A 281 -21.53 -39.33 3.59
N GLN A 282 -21.25 -39.21 4.89
CA GLN A 282 -22.14 -39.74 5.91
C GLN A 282 -23.28 -38.70 6.05
N GLY A 283 -24.45 -39.03 5.50
CA GLY A 283 -25.58 -38.15 5.16
C GLY A 283 -26.26 -37.36 6.31
N THR A 284 -25.50 -36.68 7.16
CA THR A 284 -26.04 -35.90 8.30
C THR A 284 -25.86 -34.39 8.15
N ARG A 285 -24.99 -33.90 7.24
CA ARG A 285 -24.65 -32.45 7.16
C ARG A 285 -24.77 -31.79 5.78
N GLY A 286 -25.20 -32.51 4.74
CA GLY A 286 -25.64 -31.90 3.46
C GLY A 286 -24.62 -31.03 2.70
N SER A 287 -23.32 -31.17 2.93
CA SER A 287 -22.27 -30.43 2.21
C SER A 287 -21.30 -31.40 1.55
N LEU A 288 -20.99 -31.15 0.27
CA LEU A 288 -20.01 -31.89 -0.53
C LEU A 288 -18.71 -31.11 -0.67
N ASP A 289 -17.57 -31.82 -0.62
CA ASP A 289 -16.24 -31.28 -0.87
C ASP A 289 -15.65 -31.84 -2.19
N MET A 290 -14.96 -30.98 -2.94
CA MET A 290 -14.24 -31.36 -4.16
C MET A 290 -12.81 -31.80 -3.80
N MET A 291 -12.37 -32.95 -4.34
CA MET A 291 -11.01 -33.47 -4.17
C MET A 291 -10.26 -33.49 -5.51
N THR A 292 -9.05 -32.94 -5.54
CA THR A 292 -8.14 -33.01 -6.69
C THR A 292 -7.21 -34.21 -6.57
N ILE A 293 -7.17 -35.06 -7.60
CA ILE A 293 -6.35 -36.28 -7.60
C ILE A 293 -5.13 -36.08 -8.51
N PRO A 294 -3.89 -36.19 -8.00
CA PRO A 294 -2.67 -36.05 -8.79
C PRO A 294 -2.40 -37.30 -9.64
N LEU A 295 -2.03 -37.10 -10.91
CA LEU A 295 -1.83 -38.18 -11.89
C LEU A 295 -0.35 -38.41 -12.28
N PHE A 296 0.58 -37.64 -11.72
CA PHE A 296 2.00 -37.65 -12.11
C PHE A 296 2.67 -39.03 -12.09
N LYS A 297 2.39 -39.86 -11.09
CA LYS A 297 3.00 -41.20 -11.00
C LYS A 297 2.66 -42.09 -12.19
N SER A 298 1.44 -41.98 -12.70
CA SER A 298 1.02 -42.71 -13.90
C SER A 298 1.74 -42.17 -15.14
N MET A 299 1.97 -40.86 -15.21
CA MET A 299 2.73 -40.23 -16.30
C MET A 299 4.21 -40.62 -16.27
N GLU A 300 4.82 -40.68 -15.10
CA GLU A 300 6.21 -41.09 -14.91
C GLU A 300 6.43 -42.53 -15.39
N TYR A 301 5.50 -43.43 -15.06
CA TYR A 301 5.52 -44.82 -15.53
C TYR A 301 5.47 -44.89 -17.07
N LEU A 302 4.54 -44.16 -17.70
CA LEU A 302 4.42 -44.11 -19.17
C LEU A 302 5.70 -43.57 -19.84
N THR A 303 6.32 -42.56 -19.23
CA THR A 303 7.58 -41.96 -19.73
C THR A 303 8.72 -42.98 -19.68
N LYS A 304 8.84 -43.75 -18.58
CA LYS A 304 9.86 -44.83 -18.45
C LYS A 304 9.65 -45.94 -19.48
N MET A 305 8.41 -46.24 -19.82
CA MET A 305 8.04 -47.21 -20.85
C MET A 305 8.12 -46.65 -22.28
N LYS A 306 8.61 -45.41 -22.45
CA LYS A 306 8.70 -44.68 -23.73
C LYS A 306 7.36 -44.52 -24.47
N GLN A 307 6.23 -44.60 -23.76
CA GLN A 307 4.91 -44.33 -24.30
C GLN A 307 4.59 -42.83 -24.18
N PHE A 308 5.31 -42.02 -24.95
CA PHE A 308 5.25 -40.56 -24.84
C PHE A 308 3.90 -39.98 -25.28
N ASP A 309 3.19 -40.59 -26.23
CA ASP A 309 1.87 -40.13 -26.66
C ASP A 309 0.83 -40.22 -25.53
N LYS A 310 0.77 -41.37 -24.85
CA LYS A 310 -0.13 -41.57 -23.71
C LYS A 310 0.24 -40.68 -22.53
N ALA A 311 1.54 -40.49 -22.28
CA ALA A 311 2.01 -39.58 -21.25
C ALA A 311 1.61 -38.12 -21.54
N TYR A 312 1.66 -37.71 -22.81
CA TYR A 312 1.22 -36.40 -23.27
C TYR A 312 -0.30 -36.19 -23.09
N GLU A 313 -1.12 -37.17 -23.47
CA GLU A 313 -2.58 -37.12 -23.26
C GLU A 313 -2.94 -37.04 -21.78
N LEU A 314 -2.28 -37.84 -20.93
CA LEU A 314 -2.46 -37.78 -19.48
C LEU A 314 -2.09 -36.41 -18.91
N ALA A 315 -0.99 -35.84 -19.38
CA ALA A 315 -0.54 -34.54 -18.94
C ALA A 315 -1.53 -33.41 -19.33
N CYS A 316 -2.22 -33.55 -20.47
CA CYS A 316 -3.27 -32.60 -20.89
C CYS A 316 -4.46 -32.50 -19.90
N LEU A 317 -4.68 -33.51 -19.04
CA LEU A 317 -5.77 -33.50 -18.04
C LEU A 317 -5.52 -32.56 -16.86
N GLY A 318 -4.31 -32.00 -16.74
CA GLY A 318 -3.98 -31.01 -15.70
C GLY A 318 -2.61 -31.19 -15.07
N ALA A 319 -1.59 -31.57 -15.85
CA ALA A 319 -0.22 -31.65 -15.36
C ALA A 319 0.38 -30.26 -15.10
N ASN A 320 1.22 -30.20 -14.07
CA ASN A 320 1.91 -28.98 -13.67
C ASN A 320 3.16 -28.73 -14.53
N ASP A 321 3.72 -27.52 -14.46
CA ASP A 321 4.90 -27.10 -15.20
C ASP A 321 6.08 -28.08 -15.08
N SER A 322 6.42 -28.48 -13.87
CA SER A 322 7.53 -29.42 -13.61
C SER A 322 7.32 -30.77 -14.29
N GLU A 323 6.07 -31.22 -14.36
CA GLU A 323 5.67 -32.49 -14.95
C GLU A 323 5.79 -32.44 -16.48
N TRP A 324 5.40 -31.31 -17.08
CA TRP A 324 5.63 -31.06 -18.51
C TRP A 324 7.11 -31.00 -18.87
N HIS A 325 7.94 -30.31 -18.07
CA HIS A 325 9.39 -30.23 -18.31
C HIS A 325 10.07 -31.61 -18.21
N TYR A 326 9.63 -32.43 -17.26
CA TYR A 326 10.09 -33.80 -17.12
C TYR A 326 9.81 -34.60 -18.40
N LEU A 327 8.55 -34.59 -18.89
CA LEU A 327 8.18 -35.28 -20.12
C LEU A 327 8.99 -34.77 -21.33
N ALA A 328 9.11 -33.45 -21.45
CA ALA A 328 9.88 -32.75 -22.46
C ALA A 328 11.34 -33.21 -22.57
N ARG A 329 12.08 -33.23 -21.46
CA ARG A 329 13.50 -33.65 -21.41
C ARG A 329 13.67 -35.09 -21.87
N HIS A 330 12.75 -35.97 -21.46
CA HIS A 330 12.78 -37.38 -21.84
C HIS A 330 12.40 -37.60 -23.31
N CYS A 331 11.51 -36.78 -23.89
CA CYS A 331 11.23 -36.82 -25.33
C CYS A 331 12.46 -36.42 -26.17
N LEU A 332 13.20 -35.36 -25.77
CA LEU A 332 14.42 -34.92 -26.47
C LEU A 332 15.54 -35.95 -26.35
N ALA A 333 15.77 -36.50 -25.15
CA ALA A 333 16.73 -37.59 -24.95
C ALA A 333 16.34 -38.86 -25.72
N GLY A 334 15.03 -39.08 -25.92
CA GLY A 334 14.48 -40.17 -26.72
C GLY A 334 14.44 -39.90 -28.23
N LEU A 335 14.83 -38.70 -28.69
CA LEU A 335 14.74 -38.23 -30.09
C LEU A 335 13.30 -38.21 -30.66
N GLU A 336 12.27 -38.11 -29.81
CA GLU A 336 10.87 -38.00 -30.22
C GLU A 336 10.48 -36.53 -30.45
N TRP A 337 10.97 -36.00 -31.57
CA TRP A 337 10.83 -34.59 -31.94
C TRP A 337 9.38 -34.15 -32.10
N ASN A 338 8.50 -35.01 -32.63
CA ASN A 338 7.09 -34.68 -32.86
C ASN A 338 6.34 -34.34 -31.56
N ILE A 339 6.58 -35.13 -30.51
CA ILE A 339 5.93 -34.95 -29.21
C ILE A 339 6.60 -33.79 -28.48
N ALA A 340 7.92 -33.64 -28.57
CA ALA A 340 8.61 -32.44 -28.09
C ALA A 340 8.04 -31.17 -28.75
N HIS A 341 7.85 -31.15 -30.07
CA HIS A 341 7.21 -30.02 -30.74
C HIS A 341 5.78 -29.77 -30.24
N LYS A 342 4.97 -30.81 -30.03
CA LYS A 342 3.62 -30.67 -29.45
C LYS A 342 3.65 -30.09 -28.03
N ILE A 343 4.52 -30.59 -27.16
CA ILE A 343 4.66 -30.11 -25.77
C ILE A 343 5.04 -28.62 -25.75
N TRP A 344 6.04 -28.24 -26.55
CA TRP A 344 6.53 -26.86 -26.58
C TRP A 344 5.67 -25.90 -27.42
N SER A 345 4.80 -26.41 -28.33
CA SER A 345 3.88 -25.58 -29.13
C SER A 345 2.53 -25.35 -28.46
N THR A 346 1.97 -26.38 -27.81
CA THR A 346 0.67 -26.31 -27.11
C THR A 346 0.73 -25.34 -25.93
N ARG A 347 1.94 -25.11 -25.39
CA ARG A 347 2.25 -24.02 -24.46
C ARG A 347 2.79 -22.78 -25.20
N ASN A 348 1.95 -21.78 -25.46
CA ASN A 348 2.41 -20.44 -25.87
C ASN A 348 1.81 -19.39 -24.94
N PRO A 349 2.56 -18.40 -24.39
CA PRO A 349 3.57 -17.59 -25.09
C PRO A 349 4.78 -17.18 -24.20
N ASN A 350 5.38 -18.06 -23.40
CA ASN A 350 6.61 -17.68 -22.69
C ASN A 350 7.80 -17.68 -23.67
N ARG A 351 8.52 -16.55 -23.77
CA ARG A 351 9.69 -16.36 -24.66
C ARG A 351 10.73 -17.48 -24.56
N ILE A 352 10.86 -18.09 -23.38
CA ILE A 352 11.82 -19.14 -23.06
C ILE A 352 11.58 -20.38 -23.97
N HIS A 353 10.33 -20.80 -24.15
CA HIS A 353 9.99 -21.98 -24.94
C HIS A 353 10.00 -21.75 -26.45
N LYS A 354 9.91 -20.49 -26.92
CA LYS A 354 10.11 -20.16 -28.34
C LYS A 354 11.57 -20.28 -28.76
N ALA A 355 12.50 -19.97 -27.85
CA ALA A 355 13.92 -20.19 -28.08
C ALA A 355 14.23 -21.69 -28.11
N ASP A 356 13.65 -22.47 -27.18
CA ASP A 356 13.75 -23.93 -27.21
C ASP A 356 13.20 -24.51 -28.52
N LEU A 357 12.05 -24.01 -29.01
CA LEU A 357 11.46 -24.49 -30.25
C LEU A 357 12.29 -24.10 -31.49
N HIS A 358 12.86 -22.90 -31.53
CA HIS A 358 13.79 -22.49 -32.59
C HIS A 358 15.10 -23.29 -32.53
N LEU A 359 15.61 -23.56 -31.34
CA LEU A 359 16.77 -24.39 -31.12
C LEU A 359 16.50 -25.82 -31.55
N ILE A 360 15.38 -26.42 -31.17
CA ILE A 360 14.97 -27.76 -31.60
C ILE A 360 14.87 -27.80 -33.13
N GLN A 361 14.32 -26.77 -33.78
CA GLN A 361 14.29 -26.66 -35.25
C GLN A 361 15.68 -26.46 -35.87
N GLN A 362 16.59 -25.73 -35.21
CA GLN A 362 17.98 -25.57 -35.66
C GLN A 362 18.76 -26.89 -35.52
N LEU A 363 18.56 -27.59 -34.41
CA LEU A 363 19.17 -28.88 -34.12
C LEU A 363 18.66 -29.96 -35.08
N GLU A 364 17.34 -30.02 -35.35
CA GLU A 364 16.74 -30.89 -36.36
C GLU A 364 17.39 -30.67 -37.73
N LYS A 365 17.45 -29.40 -38.19
CA LYS A 365 18.09 -29.03 -39.47
C LYS A 365 19.59 -29.34 -39.54
N GLN A 366 20.32 -29.22 -38.42
CA GLN A 366 21.75 -29.54 -38.36
C GLN A 366 22.03 -31.05 -38.37
N THR A 367 21.08 -31.86 -37.87
CA THR A 367 21.18 -33.33 -37.85
C THR A 367 20.89 -34.01 -39.18
N GLU A 368 20.25 -33.33 -40.14
CA GLU A 368 19.88 -33.89 -41.46
C GLU A 368 21.04 -34.00 -42.47
N THR A 369 22.24 -33.49 -42.17
CA THR A 369 23.38 -33.53 -43.11
C THR A 369 24.39 -34.63 -42.76
N GLU A 370 24.77 -35.43 -43.76
CA GLU A 370 25.61 -36.64 -43.67
C GLU A 370 27.07 -36.37 -43.23
N ILE A 371 27.32 -36.24 -41.90
CA ILE A 371 28.59 -36.62 -41.23
C ILE A 371 28.26 -37.07 -39.79
N GLU A 372 28.73 -38.28 -39.44
CA GLU A 372 28.68 -39.02 -38.17
C GLU A 372 27.70 -38.52 -37.09
N THR A 373 26.52 -39.14 -37.08
CA THR A 373 25.38 -38.88 -36.18
C THR A 373 25.75 -38.77 -34.69
N LYS A 374 26.83 -39.43 -34.22
CA LYS A 374 27.26 -39.39 -32.81
C LYS A 374 27.96 -38.08 -32.41
N THR A 375 28.86 -37.55 -33.24
CA THR A 375 29.64 -36.35 -32.91
C THR A 375 28.77 -35.10 -32.99
N LYS A 376 27.83 -35.06 -33.94
CA LYS A 376 26.80 -34.02 -34.01
C LYS A 376 25.77 -34.15 -32.89
N ALA A 377 25.38 -35.35 -32.49
CA ALA A 377 24.53 -35.54 -31.31
C ALA A 377 25.22 -35.05 -30.04
N GLN A 378 26.53 -35.24 -29.88
CA GLN A 378 27.29 -34.73 -28.74
C GLN A 378 27.45 -33.21 -28.75
N LEU A 379 27.62 -32.59 -29.91
CA LEU A 379 27.66 -31.12 -30.04
C LEU A 379 26.27 -30.49 -29.86
N ALA A 380 25.21 -31.11 -30.41
CA ALA A 380 23.83 -30.74 -30.16
C ALA A 380 23.48 -30.86 -28.68
N MET A 381 23.97 -31.91 -28.02
CA MET A 381 23.85 -32.11 -26.58
C MET A 381 24.63 -31.06 -25.81
N ALA A 382 25.85 -30.68 -26.22
CA ALA A 382 26.61 -29.59 -25.60
C ALA A 382 25.91 -28.23 -25.74
N GLU A 383 25.31 -27.95 -26.90
CA GLU A 383 24.49 -26.76 -27.11
C GLU A 383 23.23 -26.81 -26.25
N MET A 384 22.52 -27.93 -26.20
CA MET A 384 21.39 -28.11 -25.29
C MET A 384 21.79 -27.92 -23.83
N HIS A 385 22.93 -28.47 -23.39
CA HIS A 385 23.45 -28.27 -22.05
C HIS A 385 23.77 -26.78 -21.80
N ALA A 386 24.39 -26.08 -22.76
CA ALA A 386 24.60 -24.65 -22.67
C ALA A 386 23.27 -23.86 -22.59
N PHE A 387 22.27 -24.23 -23.38
CA PHE A 387 20.93 -23.63 -23.32
C PHE A 387 20.19 -23.94 -22.02
N GLN A 388 20.39 -25.13 -21.46
CA GLN A 388 19.83 -25.56 -20.18
C GLN A 388 20.57 -24.97 -18.97
N GLY A 389 21.69 -24.28 -19.19
CA GLY A 389 22.53 -23.71 -18.13
C GLY A 389 23.55 -24.67 -17.52
N GLU A 390 23.71 -25.87 -18.08
CA GLU A 390 24.70 -26.89 -17.69
C GLU A 390 26.05 -26.63 -18.40
N PHE A 391 26.62 -25.44 -18.20
CA PHE A 391 27.79 -24.93 -18.95
C PHE A 391 29.09 -25.71 -18.75
N ASP A 392 29.28 -26.34 -17.59
CA ASP A 392 30.50 -27.11 -17.33
C ASP A 392 30.53 -28.41 -18.14
N GLN A 393 29.38 -29.06 -18.31
CA GLN A 393 29.26 -30.24 -19.18
C GLN A 393 29.42 -29.85 -20.65
N ALA A 394 28.88 -28.69 -21.03
CA ALA A 394 29.09 -28.13 -22.36
C ALA A 394 30.58 -27.81 -22.61
N CYS A 395 31.26 -27.17 -21.64
CA CYS A 395 32.69 -26.84 -21.74
C CYS A 395 33.56 -28.08 -21.81
N ASP A 396 33.26 -29.12 -21.04
CA ASP A 396 33.98 -30.39 -21.08
C ASP A 396 33.91 -31.03 -22.47
N ILE A 397 32.75 -30.94 -23.12
CA ILE A 397 32.57 -31.40 -24.49
C ILE A 397 33.35 -30.48 -25.45
N TYR A 398 33.28 -29.15 -25.31
CA TYR A 398 34.02 -28.20 -26.16
C TYR A 398 35.54 -28.32 -26.05
N CYS A 399 36.08 -28.51 -24.84
CA CYS A 399 37.52 -28.64 -24.58
C CYS A 399 38.14 -29.92 -25.13
N ARG A 400 37.33 -30.96 -25.39
CA ARG A 400 37.77 -32.23 -26.00
C ARG A 400 37.87 -32.16 -27.53
N HIS A 401 37.38 -31.09 -28.15
CA HIS A 401 37.40 -30.88 -29.61
C HIS A 401 38.47 -29.84 -30.05
N THR A 402 38.37 -29.33 -31.29
CA THR A 402 39.40 -28.50 -31.95
C THR A 402 39.55 -27.09 -31.35
N GLN A 403 40.64 -26.38 -31.69
CA GLN A 403 40.97 -25.04 -31.16
C GLN A 403 39.88 -23.99 -31.39
N GLN A 404 39.08 -24.10 -32.45
CA GLN A 404 37.92 -23.21 -32.70
C GLN A 404 36.82 -23.36 -31.64
N TYR A 405 36.73 -24.49 -30.95
CA TYR A 405 35.77 -24.69 -29.86
C TYR A 405 36.33 -24.24 -28.50
N LEU A 406 37.66 -24.06 -28.37
CA LEU A 406 38.28 -23.44 -27.19
C LEU A 406 38.04 -21.92 -27.16
N THR A 407 38.08 -21.24 -28.31
CA THR A 407 37.70 -19.83 -28.39
C THR A 407 36.21 -19.66 -28.08
N LYS A 408 35.35 -20.57 -28.57
CA LYS A 408 33.92 -20.60 -28.18
C LYS A 408 33.73 -20.87 -26.69
N ALA A 409 34.53 -21.74 -26.06
CA ALA A 409 34.47 -21.98 -24.61
C ALA A 409 34.94 -20.75 -23.81
N LEU A 410 35.96 -20.03 -24.30
CA LEU A 410 36.41 -18.76 -23.70
C LEU A 410 35.33 -17.68 -23.82
N GLU A 411 34.77 -17.50 -25.01
CA GLU A 411 33.65 -16.58 -25.25
C GLU A 411 32.45 -16.94 -24.37
N MET A 412 32.11 -18.23 -24.28
CA MET A 412 31.06 -18.73 -23.38
C MET A 412 31.34 -18.31 -21.94
N TYR A 413 32.51 -18.60 -21.36
CA TYR A 413 32.78 -18.21 -19.97
C TYR A 413 32.95 -16.70 -19.77
N LEU A 414 33.44 -15.95 -20.76
CA LEU A 414 33.46 -14.49 -20.73
C LEU A 414 32.04 -13.90 -20.80
N ASP A 415 31.11 -14.53 -21.52
CA ASP A 415 29.70 -14.13 -21.57
C ASP A 415 28.97 -14.51 -20.28
N LEU A 416 29.29 -15.68 -19.72
CA LEU A 416 28.82 -16.14 -18.41
C LEU A 416 29.44 -15.38 -17.24
N LYS A 417 30.56 -14.67 -17.48
CA LYS A 417 31.30 -13.88 -16.48
C LYS A 417 31.96 -14.76 -15.42
N GLU A 418 32.34 -15.96 -15.81
CA GLU A 418 33.14 -16.90 -15.02
C GLU A 418 34.63 -16.57 -15.20
N TRP A 419 35.07 -15.49 -14.53
CA TRP A 419 36.39 -14.88 -14.76
C TRP A 419 37.56 -15.80 -14.42
N ASP A 420 37.43 -16.60 -13.37
CA ASP A 420 38.48 -17.53 -12.94
C ASP A 420 38.65 -18.66 -13.97
N LYS A 421 37.54 -19.23 -14.45
CA LYS A 421 37.52 -20.24 -15.53
C LYS A 421 38.03 -19.65 -16.84
N ALA A 422 37.69 -18.40 -17.15
CA ALA A 422 38.21 -17.69 -18.33
C ALA A 422 39.72 -17.44 -18.25
N GLN A 423 40.26 -17.08 -17.07
CA GLN A 423 41.71 -16.95 -16.86
C GLN A 423 42.43 -18.29 -17.01
N ILE A 424 41.82 -19.40 -16.55
CA ILE A 424 42.34 -20.75 -16.75
C ILE A 424 42.40 -21.09 -18.25
N ILE A 425 41.33 -20.80 -19.01
CA ILE A 425 41.32 -21.04 -20.46
C ILE A 425 42.35 -20.18 -21.19
N VAL A 426 42.52 -18.91 -20.82
CA VAL A 426 43.55 -18.03 -21.39
C VAL A 426 44.94 -18.58 -21.12
N SER A 427 45.20 -19.06 -19.90
CA SER A 427 46.46 -19.74 -19.58
C SER A 427 46.66 -21.05 -20.36
N LEU A 428 45.58 -21.77 -20.69
CA LEU A 428 45.61 -22.98 -21.53
C LEU A 428 45.85 -22.66 -23.01
N ILE A 429 45.29 -21.54 -23.50
CA ILE A 429 45.53 -21.02 -24.85
C ILE A 429 46.98 -20.57 -24.97
N GLU A 430 47.50 -19.82 -24.00
CA GLU A 430 48.91 -19.40 -23.94
C GLU A 430 49.86 -20.62 -23.92
N LYS A 431 49.51 -21.68 -23.15
CA LYS A 431 50.27 -22.95 -23.13
C LYS A 431 50.21 -23.71 -24.46
N LYS A 432 49.05 -23.83 -25.10
CA LYS A 432 48.90 -24.54 -26.38
C LYS A 432 49.56 -23.79 -27.55
N GLN A 433 49.66 -22.46 -27.49
CA GLN A 433 50.42 -21.65 -28.45
C GLN A 433 51.93 -21.87 -28.34
N THR A 434 52.45 -22.19 -27.16
CA THR A 434 53.89 -22.47 -26.96
C THR A 434 54.34 -23.88 -27.35
N GLN A 435 53.42 -24.79 -27.70
CA GLN A 435 53.71 -26.21 -27.99
C GLN A 435 53.31 -26.69 -29.40
N GLY A 436 52.79 -25.82 -30.28
CA GLY A 436 52.39 -26.17 -31.64
C GLY A 436 53.36 -25.63 -32.70
N ASP A 437 53.93 -26.54 -33.49
CA ASP A 437 54.75 -26.22 -34.67
C ASP A 437 54.00 -25.33 -35.67
N ASN A 438 54.78 -24.47 -36.32
CA ASN A 438 54.36 -23.64 -37.44
C ASN A 438 53.74 -24.50 -38.54
N GLU A 439 52.47 -24.24 -38.88
CA GLU A 439 51.89 -24.26 -40.24
C GLU A 439 50.35 -24.30 -40.14
N ASP A 440 49.75 -23.14 -39.85
CA ASP A 440 48.71 -22.61 -40.75
C ASP A 440 48.34 -21.17 -40.35
N ASN A 441 48.60 -20.28 -41.30
CA ASN A 441 48.39 -18.84 -41.19
C ASN A 441 46.89 -18.52 -41.17
N GLY A 442 46.31 -18.47 -39.97
CA GLY A 442 45.11 -17.70 -39.68
C GLY A 442 45.43 -16.67 -38.59
N LYS A 443 45.58 -15.39 -38.95
CA LYS A 443 45.70 -14.29 -37.97
C LYS A 443 44.54 -14.35 -36.97
N ILE A 444 44.80 -14.80 -35.75
CA ILE A 444 43.88 -14.63 -34.62
C ILE A 444 44.35 -13.40 -33.84
N THR A 445 43.74 -12.26 -34.18
CA THR A 445 43.92 -10.94 -33.59
C THR A 445 43.22 -10.83 -32.23
N THR A 446 43.73 -11.50 -31.18
CA THR A 446 43.23 -11.25 -29.82
C THR A 446 44.27 -11.59 -28.75
N THR A 447 45.27 -10.72 -28.61
CA THR A 447 46.17 -10.71 -27.46
C THR A 447 45.49 -10.05 -26.25
N MET A 448 44.45 -10.68 -25.71
CA MET A 448 43.88 -10.26 -24.41
C MET A 448 44.86 -10.65 -23.29
N THR A 449 45.54 -9.68 -22.68
CA THR A 449 46.44 -9.92 -21.55
C THR A 449 45.67 -10.13 -20.24
N THR A 450 46.29 -10.78 -19.26
CA THR A 450 45.71 -11.01 -17.92
C THR A 450 45.23 -9.72 -17.24
N ASN A 451 45.99 -8.61 -17.37
CA ASN A 451 45.59 -7.30 -16.86
C ASN A 451 44.32 -6.74 -17.54
N ALA A 452 44.13 -7.01 -18.83
CA ALA A 452 42.91 -6.59 -19.53
C ALA A 452 41.69 -7.37 -19.05
N ILE A 453 41.85 -8.65 -18.67
CA ILE A 453 40.79 -9.44 -18.06
C ILE A 453 40.50 -8.93 -16.64
N ILE A 454 41.51 -8.57 -15.86
CA ILE A 454 41.34 -7.99 -14.51
C ILE A 454 40.58 -6.66 -14.58
N VAL A 455 40.90 -5.79 -15.55
CA VAL A 455 40.16 -4.54 -15.77
C VAL A 455 38.74 -4.82 -16.25
N LYS A 456 38.51 -5.79 -17.15
CA LYS A 456 37.16 -6.19 -17.57
C LYS A 456 36.36 -6.81 -16.42
N HIS A 457 37.00 -7.58 -15.54
CA HIS A 457 36.41 -8.13 -14.33
C HIS A 457 36.03 -7.01 -13.36
N ALA A 458 36.96 -6.07 -13.09
CA ALA A 458 36.71 -4.89 -12.27
C ALA A 458 35.58 -4.03 -12.85
N GLN A 459 35.55 -3.81 -14.16
CA GLN A 459 34.50 -3.08 -14.87
C GLN A 459 33.16 -3.79 -14.79
N TRP A 460 33.13 -5.11 -14.90
CA TRP A 460 31.90 -5.88 -14.77
C TRP A 460 31.35 -5.83 -13.34
N LEU A 461 32.21 -6.05 -12.34
CA LEU A 461 31.85 -5.88 -10.93
C LEU A 461 31.34 -4.46 -10.67
N TRP A 462 31.99 -3.47 -11.27
CA TRP A 462 31.58 -2.07 -11.20
C TRP A 462 30.23 -1.81 -11.89
N GLN A 463 29.96 -2.37 -13.07
CA GLN A 463 28.65 -2.25 -13.73
C GLN A 463 27.55 -2.91 -12.90
N ARG A 464 27.86 -4.01 -12.22
CA ARG A 464 26.94 -4.80 -11.39
C ARG A 464 27.01 -4.49 -9.90
N ARG A 465 27.68 -3.39 -9.51
CA ARG A 465 27.89 -2.95 -8.13
C ARG A 465 26.62 -2.77 -7.29
N ARG A 466 25.45 -2.75 -7.93
CA ARG A 466 24.13 -2.66 -7.29
C ARG A 466 23.59 -4.01 -6.82
N LEU A 467 24.20 -5.12 -7.26
CA LEU A 467 23.72 -6.47 -6.96
C LEU A 467 24.31 -7.04 -5.66
N LYS A 468 25.56 -6.69 -5.34
CA LYS A 468 26.24 -7.14 -4.12
C LYS A 468 27.23 -6.08 -3.66
N ASP A 469 27.20 -5.76 -2.37
CA ASP A 469 28.05 -4.71 -1.78
C ASP A 469 29.55 -5.07 -1.84
N SER A 470 29.89 -6.36 -1.75
CA SER A 470 31.29 -6.82 -1.86
C SER A 470 31.91 -6.53 -3.23
N TYR A 471 31.10 -6.38 -4.29
CA TYR A 471 31.60 -6.13 -5.64
C TYR A 471 32.22 -4.74 -5.79
N LYS A 472 31.75 -3.74 -5.03
CA LYS A 472 32.42 -2.42 -5.02
C LYS A 472 33.81 -2.53 -4.42
N HIS A 473 33.91 -3.23 -3.29
CA HIS A 473 35.18 -3.47 -2.59
C HIS A 473 36.16 -4.27 -3.45
N GLU A 474 35.70 -5.37 -4.03
CA GLU A 474 36.49 -6.22 -4.91
C GLU A 474 36.90 -5.47 -6.19
N ALA A 475 36.00 -4.70 -6.80
CA ALA A 475 36.35 -3.84 -7.94
C ALA A 475 37.40 -2.78 -7.56
N ALA A 476 37.24 -2.11 -6.41
CA ALA A 476 38.19 -1.12 -5.91
C ALA A 476 39.60 -1.72 -5.74
N LYS A 477 39.67 -2.93 -5.17
CA LYS A 477 40.92 -3.69 -5.04
C LYS A 477 41.52 -4.04 -6.40
N LEU A 478 40.71 -4.54 -7.33
CA LEU A 478 41.19 -4.88 -8.67
C LEU A 478 41.64 -3.64 -9.46
N TYR A 479 40.99 -2.49 -9.30
CA TYR A 479 41.45 -1.22 -9.89
C TYR A 479 42.73 -0.70 -9.24
N CYS A 480 42.86 -0.84 -7.92
CA CYS A 480 44.09 -0.50 -7.20
C CYS A 480 45.26 -1.41 -7.64
N LEU A 481 45.01 -2.72 -7.78
CA LEU A 481 45.98 -3.71 -8.30
C LEU A 481 46.38 -3.42 -9.76
N ALA A 482 45.43 -2.99 -10.58
CA ALA A 482 45.66 -2.57 -11.96
C ALA A 482 46.25 -1.16 -12.09
N ARG A 483 46.46 -0.43 -10.97
CA ARG A 483 46.97 0.96 -10.88
C ARG A 483 46.12 2.02 -11.61
N ASP A 484 44.81 1.82 -11.64
CA ASP A 484 43.85 2.75 -12.26
C ASP A 484 43.14 3.60 -11.18
N TYR A 485 43.80 4.70 -10.76
CA TYR A 485 43.31 5.53 -9.65
C TYR A 485 42.05 6.36 -10.01
N ASP A 486 41.85 6.70 -11.28
CA ASP A 486 40.65 7.43 -11.72
C ASP A 486 39.39 6.58 -11.55
N ASN A 487 39.45 5.31 -11.96
CA ASN A 487 38.35 4.39 -11.74
C ASN A 487 38.23 3.98 -10.26
N PHE A 488 39.34 3.92 -9.51
CA PHE A 488 39.31 3.72 -8.07
C PHE A 488 38.60 4.86 -7.32
N VAL A 489 38.86 6.13 -7.65
CA VAL A 489 38.15 7.28 -7.06
C VAL A 489 36.69 7.23 -7.44
N ARG A 490 36.34 6.90 -8.69
CA ARG A 490 34.94 6.69 -9.09
C ARG A 490 34.27 5.63 -8.23
N VAL A 491 34.98 4.57 -7.86
CA VAL A 491 34.48 3.54 -6.95
C VAL A 491 34.22 4.08 -5.55
N LEU A 492 35.20 4.76 -4.96
CA LEU A 492 35.06 5.40 -3.66
C LEU A 492 33.92 6.42 -3.61
N MET A 493 33.67 7.14 -4.72
CA MET A 493 32.57 8.11 -4.82
C MET A 493 31.18 7.47 -4.70
N GLU A 494 31.07 6.15 -4.87
CA GLU A 494 29.81 5.40 -4.73
C GLU A 494 29.81 4.42 -3.54
N CYS A 495 30.90 4.36 -2.78
CA CYS A 495 31.00 3.49 -1.61
C CYS A 495 30.21 4.05 -0.41
N ASN A 496 29.81 3.15 0.48
CA ASN A 496 29.18 3.45 1.77
C ASN A 496 30.23 3.41 2.90
N ASP A 497 29.86 3.80 4.13
CA ASP A 497 30.82 4.00 5.23
C ASP A 497 31.65 2.75 5.54
N LYS A 498 30.99 1.60 5.71
CA LYS A 498 31.65 0.31 5.99
C LYS A 498 32.59 -0.13 4.86
N GLU A 499 32.25 0.18 3.61
CA GLU A 499 33.07 -0.15 2.44
C GLU A 499 34.31 0.76 2.37
N CYS A 500 34.15 2.05 2.67
CA CYS A 500 35.27 2.97 2.80
C CYS A 500 36.20 2.60 3.97
N GLN A 501 35.66 2.11 5.08
CA GLN A 501 36.47 1.58 6.20
C GLN A 501 37.24 0.32 5.79
N ALA A 502 36.61 -0.58 5.04
CA ALA A 502 37.28 -1.78 4.54
C ALA A 502 38.41 -1.47 3.53
N LEU A 503 38.34 -0.33 2.84
CA LEU A 503 39.35 0.19 1.92
C LEU A 503 40.35 1.16 2.57
N GLN A 504 40.31 1.33 3.90
CA GLN A 504 41.15 2.30 4.60
C GLN A 504 42.64 2.07 4.33
N THR A 505 43.09 0.82 4.27
CA THR A 505 44.48 0.47 3.99
C THR A 505 44.91 0.92 2.59
N GLU A 506 44.04 0.73 1.60
CA GLU A 506 44.25 1.09 0.21
C GLU A 506 44.19 2.62 0.02
N VAL A 507 43.27 3.32 0.71
CA VAL A 507 43.09 4.77 0.69
C VAL A 507 44.25 5.52 1.35
N MET A 508 44.81 4.97 2.44
CA MET A 508 45.96 5.55 3.14
C MET A 508 47.29 5.31 2.40
N ALA A 509 47.36 4.28 1.57
CA ALA A 509 48.54 4.01 0.73
C ALA A 509 48.66 4.98 -0.45
N VAL A 510 47.57 5.65 -0.83
CA VAL A 510 47.52 6.62 -1.93
C VAL A 510 47.99 8.00 -1.46
N LYS A 511 48.85 8.65 -2.25
CA LYS A 511 49.19 10.07 -2.08
C LYS A 511 48.18 10.93 -2.84
N TRP A 512 47.41 11.76 -2.13
CA TRP A 512 46.30 12.52 -2.69
C TRP A 512 46.73 13.89 -3.24
N ASP A 513 46.24 14.24 -4.42
CA ASP A 513 46.26 15.60 -4.93
C ASP A 513 45.14 16.45 -4.30
N LEU A 514 45.35 17.78 -4.16
CA LEU A 514 44.37 18.73 -3.58
C LEU A 514 42.95 18.57 -4.15
N ALA A 515 42.83 18.37 -5.47
CA ALA A 515 41.55 18.27 -6.17
C ALA A 515 40.85 16.90 -5.97
N LEU A 516 41.60 15.80 -6.06
CA LEU A 516 41.05 14.45 -5.87
C LEU A 516 40.73 14.20 -4.38
N GLY A 517 41.63 14.62 -3.49
CA GLY A 517 41.48 14.49 -2.05
C GLY A 517 40.31 15.31 -1.50
N SER A 518 40.07 16.54 -1.97
CA SER A 518 38.93 17.35 -1.51
C SER A 518 37.59 16.71 -1.91
N ARG A 519 37.51 16.15 -3.13
CA ARG A 519 36.32 15.42 -3.61
C ARG A 519 36.05 14.16 -2.79
N VAL A 520 37.10 13.43 -2.42
CA VAL A 520 36.98 12.23 -1.58
C VAL A 520 36.59 12.61 -0.15
N ALA A 521 37.19 13.66 0.43
CA ALA A 521 36.84 14.15 1.78
C ALA A 521 35.38 14.61 1.88
N GLU A 522 34.88 15.39 0.92
CA GLU A 522 33.47 15.82 0.84
C GLU A 522 32.51 14.63 0.71
N LYS A 523 32.92 13.62 -0.05
CA LYS A 523 32.10 12.41 -0.19
C LYS A 523 32.08 11.61 1.10
N LEU A 524 33.23 11.39 1.74
CA LEU A 524 33.33 10.65 2.99
C LEU A 524 32.55 11.33 4.12
N GLU A 525 32.53 12.66 4.15
CA GLU A 525 31.65 13.42 5.04
C GLU A 525 30.17 13.11 4.77
N LYS A 526 29.72 13.14 3.51
CA LYS A 526 28.34 12.79 3.15
C LYS A 526 27.97 11.34 3.49
N ILE A 527 28.96 10.44 3.49
CA ILE A 527 28.80 9.03 3.84
C ILE A 527 28.71 8.83 5.37
N GLY A 528 29.22 9.76 6.16
CA GLY A 528 29.32 9.64 7.62
C GLY A 528 30.65 9.05 8.11
N ASN A 529 31.63 8.83 7.22
CA ASN A 529 32.98 8.42 7.62
C ASN A 529 33.84 9.63 7.98
N PHE A 530 33.47 10.26 9.10
CA PHE A 530 34.06 11.51 9.53
C PHE A 530 35.53 11.38 9.93
N LYS A 531 35.96 10.20 10.41
CA LYS A 531 37.36 9.95 10.78
C LYS A 531 38.30 9.97 9.56
N LEU A 532 37.95 9.26 8.49
CA LEU A 532 38.73 9.28 7.25
C LEU A 532 38.61 10.63 6.54
N ALA A 533 37.42 11.24 6.51
CA ALA A 533 37.21 12.56 5.94
C ALA A 533 38.07 13.64 6.63
N LYS A 534 38.10 13.63 7.98
CA LYS A 534 38.95 14.51 8.79
C LYS A 534 40.42 14.31 8.45
N THR A 535 40.87 13.05 8.41
CA THR A 535 42.28 12.73 8.14
C THR A 535 42.72 13.21 6.76
N ILE A 536 41.89 12.98 5.74
CA ILE A 536 42.15 13.46 4.38
C ILE A 536 42.10 14.99 4.32
N ALA A 537 41.12 15.64 4.98
CA ALA A 537 41.04 17.11 5.03
C ALA A 537 42.24 17.75 5.74
N CYS A 538 42.76 17.12 6.80
CA CYS A 538 43.98 17.54 7.48
C CYS A 538 45.24 17.31 6.62
N GLN A 539 45.33 16.17 5.90
CA GLN A 539 46.43 15.90 4.95
C GLN A 539 46.48 16.94 3.81
N ILE A 540 45.33 17.50 3.45
CA ILE A 540 45.18 18.51 2.39
C ILE A 540 45.30 19.95 2.92
N GLY A 541 45.15 20.17 4.24
CA GLY A 541 45.24 21.49 4.88
C GLY A 541 43.93 22.30 4.93
N ASN A 542 42.76 21.68 4.74
CA ASN A 542 41.45 22.36 4.78
C ASN A 542 40.78 22.24 6.17
N TYR A 543 41.12 23.16 7.08
CA TYR A 543 40.67 23.13 8.48
C TYR A 543 39.21 23.53 8.69
N GLU A 544 38.64 24.42 7.86
CA GLU A 544 37.21 24.79 7.95
C GLU A 544 36.32 23.56 7.75
N LYS A 545 36.68 22.71 6.77
CA LYS A 545 36.01 21.45 6.48
C LYS A 545 36.20 20.42 7.58
N ALA A 546 37.40 20.34 8.16
CA ALA A 546 37.67 19.45 9.29
C ALA A 546 36.81 19.82 10.52
N ILE A 547 36.64 21.12 10.81
CA ILE A 547 35.79 21.59 11.92
C ILE A 547 34.31 21.37 11.62
N SER A 548 33.85 21.61 10.38
CA SER A 548 32.47 21.30 10.01
C SER A 548 32.15 19.82 10.18
N ILE A 549 33.10 18.93 9.86
CA ILE A 549 33.01 17.49 10.09
C ILE A 549 32.93 17.16 11.59
N LEU A 550 33.82 17.72 12.43
CA LEU A 550 33.80 17.51 13.89
C LEU A 550 32.50 18.03 14.54
N MET A 551 31.97 19.15 14.04
CA MET A 551 30.67 19.68 14.48
C MET A 551 29.51 18.74 14.16
N GLN A 552 29.54 18.06 13.00
CA GLN A 552 28.54 17.04 12.66
C GLN A 552 28.60 15.82 13.60
N GLN A 553 29.77 15.52 14.17
CA GLN A 553 29.95 14.41 15.11
C GLN A 553 29.61 14.75 16.58
N ASN A 554 29.20 15.99 16.89
CA ASN A 554 29.07 16.49 18.27
C ASN A 554 30.36 16.40 19.10
N GLU A 555 31.52 16.29 18.47
CA GLU A 555 32.82 16.23 19.13
C GLU A 555 33.33 17.65 19.42
N HIS A 556 32.59 18.38 20.26
CA HIS A 556 32.88 19.79 20.58
C HIS A 556 34.25 20.00 21.21
N ASN A 557 34.70 19.04 22.03
CA ASN A 557 35.99 19.12 22.71
C ASN A 557 37.15 18.97 21.71
N GLU A 558 37.06 18.03 20.76
CA GLU A 558 38.08 17.86 19.71
C GLU A 558 38.13 19.06 18.78
N ALA A 559 36.97 19.63 18.43
CA ALA A 559 36.96 20.83 17.60
C ALA A 559 37.52 22.06 18.32
N LEU A 560 37.25 22.23 19.62
CA LEU A 560 37.85 23.30 20.41
C LEU A 560 39.36 23.08 20.59
N GLN A 561 39.80 21.83 20.71
CA GLN A 561 41.23 21.49 20.70
C GLN A 561 41.87 21.81 19.36
N LEU A 562 41.26 21.40 18.24
CA LEU A 562 41.74 21.72 16.89
C LEU A 562 41.77 23.22 16.64
N ILE A 563 40.76 23.97 17.09
CA ILE A 563 40.74 25.44 17.02
C ILE A 563 41.86 26.05 17.87
N ARG A 564 42.12 25.52 19.08
CA ARG A 564 43.25 25.95 19.92
C ARG A 564 44.59 25.59 19.31
N GLU A 565 44.73 24.43 18.67
CA GLU A 565 45.94 24.02 17.96
C GLU A 565 46.20 24.93 16.76
N ILE A 566 45.17 25.24 15.97
CA ILE A 566 45.26 26.21 14.87
C ILE A 566 45.63 27.60 15.42
N HIS A 567 45.02 28.02 16.52
CA HIS A 567 45.29 29.31 17.15
C HIS A 567 46.73 29.39 17.69
N ASN A 568 47.20 28.35 18.38
CA ASN A 568 48.55 28.28 18.93
C ASN A 568 49.60 28.21 17.80
N ASN A 569 49.34 27.44 16.74
CA ASN A 569 50.17 27.39 15.53
C ASN A 569 50.16 28.71 14.75
N SER A 570 49.10 29.52 14.89
CA SER A 570 49.03 30.86 14.30
C SER A 570 49.79 31.93 15.10
N THR A 571 49.91 31.77 16.43
CA THR A 571 50.62 32.74 17.29
C THR A 571 52.15 32.63 17.23
N THR A 572 52.71 31.50 16.77
CA THR A 572 54.16 31.28 16.64
C THR A 572 54.72 31.67 15.27
N SER A 573 53.86 32.04 14.31
CA SER A 573 54.23 32.45 12.95
C SER A 573 53.98 33.96 12.76
N ALA A 574 55.05 34.74 12.69
CA ALA A 574 55.04 36.18 12.39
C ALA A 574 54.68 36.51 10.91
N LYS A 575 53.73 35.79 10.29
CA LYS A 575 53.16 36.13 8.98
C LYS A 575 51.65 36.39 9.12
N GLY A 576 51.30 37.64 8.84
CA GLY A 576 50.04 38.28 9.20
C GLY A 576 48.81 37.92 8.38
N ASN A 577 47.68 38.44 8.88
CA ASN A 577 46.32 38.54 8.33
C ASN A 577 45.61 37.25 7.83
N ASP A 578 46.27 36.37 7.07
CA ASP A 578 45.61 35.17 6.51
C ASP A 578 45.35 34.09 7.55
N THR A 579 46.24 33.93 8.54
CA THR A 579 46.10 32.92 9.61
C THR A 579 45.07 33.33 10.67
N ARG A 580 44.89 34.64 10.93
CA ARG A 580 43.80 35.16 11.78
C ARG A 580 42.44 34.90 11.12
N ASN A 581 42.32 35.14 9.81
CA ASN A 581 41.11 34.84 9.05
C ASN A 581 40.73 33.34 9.10
N ILE A 582 41.70 32.43 9.05
CA ILE A 582 41.46 30.98 9.16
C ILE A 582 40.93 30.61 10.56
N SER A 583 41.45 31.24 11.62
CA SER A 583 40.95 31.03 13.00
C SER A 583 39.56 31.61 13.24
N GLU A 584 39.27 32.80 12.69
CA GLU A 584 37.95 33.44 12.78
C GLU A 584 36.89 32.71 11.94
N GLY A 585 37.27 32.16 10.77
CA GLY A 585 36.41 31.31 9.94
C GLY A 585 36.03 30.01 10.65
N ALA A 586 37.01 29.34 11.25
CA ALA A 586 36.83 28.17 12.09
C ALA A 586 35.88 28.41 13.29
N LEU A 587 36.06 29.53 14.01
CA LEU A 587 35.21 29.96 15.12
C LEU A 587 33.78 30.29 14.66
N PHE A 588 33.61 30.92 13.50
CA PHE A 588 32.28 31.23 12.96
C PHE A 588 31.48 29.96 12.63
N VAL A 589 32.13 28.92 12.07
CA VAL A 589 31.47 27.62 11.80
C VAL A 589 30.94 26.99 13.10
N TYR A 590 31.70 27.11 14.20
CA TYR A 590 31.28 26.66 15.52
C TYR A 590 30.06 27.42 16.06
N TYR A 591 30.08 28.75 16.04
CA TYR A 591 28.94 29.57 16.52
C TYR A 591 27.68 29.41 15.66
N LYS A 592 27.84 29.24 14.34
CA LYS A 592 26.73 28.92 13.43
C LYS A 592 26.07 27.59 13.82
N TRP A 593 26.87 26.57 14.14
CA TRP A 593 26.35 25.29 14.61
C TRP A 593 25.58 25.42 15.92
N LEU A 594 26.10 26.18 16.90
CA LEU A 594 25.41 26.42 18.18
C LEU A 594 24.03 27.07 17.99
N ALA A 595 23.95 28.08 17.10
CA ALA A 595 22.70 28.76 16.79
C ALA A 595 21.66 27.82 16.15
N ILE A 596 22.10 26.96 15.22
CA ILE A 596 21.21 25.99 14.54
C ILE A 596 20.66 24.96 15.53
N ASN A 597 21.46 24.52 16.51
CA ASN A 597 21.06 23.50 17.49
C ASN A 597 20.25 24.07 18.68
N GLY A 598 19.61 25.22 18.51
CA GLY A 598 18.71 25.81 19.52
C GLY A 598 19.42 26.41 20.72
N ARG A 599 20.75 26.43 20.75
CA ARG A 599 21.57 27.07 21.80
C ARG A 599 21.90 28.50 21.43
N LEU A 600 20.92 29.21 20.88
CA LEU A 600 21.09 30.60 20.49
C LEU A 600 21.43 31.45 21.71
N GLU A 601 20.86 31.16 22.89
CA GLU A 601 21.21 31.84 24.15
C GLU A 601 22.72 31.82 24.44
N GLN A 602 23.42 30.69 24.23
CA GLN A 602 24.87 30.59 24.44
C GLN A 602 25.68 31.44 23.43
N VAL A 603 25.17 31.54 22.19
CA VAL A 603 25.75 32.42 21.18
C VAL A 603 25.53 33.88 21.58
N LEU A 604 24.34 34.23 22.05
CA LEU A 604 24.01 35.58 22.51
C LEU A 604 24.81 35.97 23.77
N ASP A 605 25.07 35.03 24.69
CA ASP A 605 25.91 35.24 25.87
C ASP A 605 27.39 35.43 25.50
N ALA A 606 27.89 34.68 24.52
CA ALA A 606 29.29 34.77 24.07
C ALA A 606 29.61 36.09 23.35
N PHE A 607 28.65 36.66 22.61
CA PHE A 607 28.82 37.93 21.92
C PHE A 607 28.31 39.14 22.73
N GLY A 608 27.31 38.96 23.60
CA GLY A 608 26.56 40.04 24.26
C GLY A 608 25.55 40.70 23.31
N TYR A 609 24.35 41.07 23.80
CA TYR A 609 23.28 41.65 22.96
C TYR A 609 23.71 42.89 22.18
N ASP A 610 24.67 43.65 22.70
CA ASP A 610 25.13 44.93 22.16
C ASP A 610 26.18 44.79 21.03
N ASN A 611 26.95 43.70 20.97
CA ASN A 611 27.97 43.50 19.92
C ASN A 611 27.41 42.79 18.67
N ILE A 612 26.20 42.27 18.75
CA ILE A 612 25.56 41.50 17.67
C ILE A 612 25.24 42.39 16.47
N SER A 613 24.82 43.63 16.70
CA SER A 613 24.55 44.60 15.62
C SER A 613 25.78 44.89 14.77
N ASN A 614 26.98 44.75 15.33
CA ASN A 614 28.24 45.05 14.65
C ASN A 614 28.78 43.86 13.83
N ASN A 615 28.26 42.64 14.02
CA ASN A 615 28.72 41.44 13.32
C ASN A 615 27.77 41.08 12.16
N THR A 616 28.14 41.48 10.94
CA THR A 616 27.32 41.27 9.73
C THR A 616 26.98 39.80 9.50
N ARG A 617 27.96 38.88 9.70
CA ARG A 617 27.75 37.44 9.52
C ARG A 617 26.72 36.86 10.50
N LEU A 618 26.60 37.43 11.71
CA LEU A 618 25.64 36.97 12.70
C LEU A 618 24.24 37.56 12.47
N MET A 619 24.14 38.80 11.99
CA MET A 619 22.87 39.38 11.54
C MET A 619 22.33 38.67 10.29
N ASP A 620 23.21 38.27 9.36
CA ASP A 620 22.87 37.42 8.22
C ASP A 620 22.41 36.04 8.67
N LEU A 621 23.05 35.47 9.70
CA LEU A 621 22.61 34.21 10.31
C LEU A 621 21.21 34.34 10.93
N LEU A 622 20.94 35.39 11.72
CA LEU A 622 19.62 35.64 12.29
C LEU A 622 18.56 35.86 11.21
N PHE A 623 18.90 36.54 10.12
CA PHE A 623 18.02 36.71 8.97
C PHE A 623 17.74 35.36 8.29
N SER A 624 18.78 34.57 7.99
CA SER A 624 18.64 33.22 7.42
C SER A 624 17.76 32.35 8.29
N MET A 625 18.01 32.31 9.60
CA MET A 625 17.21 31.54 10.56
C MET A 625 15.74 32.00 10.59
N THR A 626 15.49 33.31 10.43
CA THR A 626 14.13 33.85 10.36
C THR A 626 13.43 33.37 9.09
N GLN A 627 14.10 33.40 7.94
CA GLN A 627 13.56 32.89 6.68
C GLN A 627 13.35 31.37 6.71
N ASP A 628 14.28 30.63 7.31
CA ASP A 628 14.17 29.18 7.52
C ASP A 628 12.98 28.83 8.43
N ALA A 629 12.76 29.62 9.49
CA ALA A 629 11.60 29.43 10.36
C ALA A 629 10.28 29.71 9.63
N LEU A 630 10.23 30.72 8.76
CA LEU A 630 9.05 31.03 7.94
C LEU A 630 8.79 29.95 6.87
N THR A 631 9.82 29.47 6.18
CA THR A 631 9.68 28.42 5.15
C THR A 631 9.29 27.07 5.76
N SER A 632 9.85 26.72 6.92
CA SER A 632 9.50 25.52 7.68
C SER A 632 8.20 25.63 8.50
N LYS A 633 7.45 26.74 8.37
CA LYS A 633 6.19 27.02 9.10
C LYS A 633 6.33 26.96 10.63
N ARG A 634 7.52 27.20 11.17
CA ARG A 634 7.77 27.30 12.61
C ARG A 634 7.48 28.72 13.09
N TYR A 635 6.20 29.09 13.08
CA TYR A 635 5.72 30.45 13.31
C TYR A 635 6.07 30.99 14.72
N LEU A 636 6.11 30.13 15.74
CA LEU A 636 6.55 30.50 17.09
C LEU A 636 8.05 30.90 17.12
N SER A 637 8.91 30.09 16.50
CA SER A 637 10.34 30.42 16.37
C SER A 637 10.56 31.67 15.52
N ALA A 638 9.82 31.82 14.42
CA ALA A 638 9.89 33.01 13.58
C ALA A 638 9.47 34.27 14.35
N SER A 639 8.39 34.18 15.14
CA SER A 639 7.95 35.26 16.02
C SER A 639 9.05 35.67 16.99
N TYR A 640 9.67 34.72 17.68
CA TYR A 640 10.77 34.99 18.61
C TYR A 640 11.99 35.62 17.91
N LEU A 641 12.38 35.13 16.73
CA LEU A 641 13.51 35.67 15.97
C LEU A 641 13.25 37.10 15.47
N TYR A 642 12.02 37.42 15.03
CA TYR A 642 11.65 38.79 14.69
C TYR A 642 11.68 39.72 15.91
N TRP A 643 11.21 39.25 17.07
CA TRP A 643 11.33 39.99 18.32
C TRP A 643 12.79 40.19 18.73
N LEU A 644 13.64 39.17 18.60
CA LEU A 644 15.07 39.25 18.92
C LEU A 644 15.79 40.24 18.00
N ARG A 645 15.50 40.23 16.70
CA ARG A 645 16.04 41.19 15.73
C ARG A 645 15.58 42.61 15.99
N CYS A 646 14.33 42.77 16.44
CA CYS A 646 13.83 44.04 16.94
C CYS A 646 14.66 44.48 18.15
N LYS A 647 14.78 43.64 19.18
CA LYS A 647 15.53 43.95 20.40
C LYS A 647 16.99 44.34 20.12
N THR A 648 17.71 43.59 19.28
CA THR A 648 19.14 43.88 18.97
C THR A 648 19.33 45.18 18.19
N LYS A 649 18.37 45.57 17.33
CA LYS A 649 18.49 46.78 16.51
C LYS A 649 17.93 48.04 17.16
N CYS A 650 16.88 47.93 17.98
CA CYS A 650 16.24 49.09 18.64
C CYS A 650 17.09 49.72 19.75
N ILE A 651 18.12 49.02 20.23
CA ILE A 651 19.08 49.56 21.20
C ILE A 651 19.98 50.63 20.53
N HIS A 652 20.14 50.62 19.20
CA HIS A 652 21.04 51.53 18.49
C HIS A 652 20.35 52.51 17.53
N GLU A 653 19.21 52.15 16.92
CA GLU A 653 18.57 53.00 15.91
C GLU A 653 17.05 53.18 16.13
N ARG A 654 16.59 54.44 16.28
CA ARG A 654 15.16 54.84 16.25
C ARG A 654 14.61 54.67 14.83
N THR A 655 14.24 53.45 14.43
CA THR A 655 13.76 53.18 13.07
C THR A 655 12.33 52.62 13.07
N ASN A 656 11.53 53.04 12.09
CA ASN A 656 10.21 52.46 11.80
C ASN A 656 10.28 50.94 11.55
N CYS A 657 11.46 50.41 11.18
CA CYS A 657 11.71 48.98 11.00
C CYS A 657 11.51 48.17 12.29
N CYS A 658 11.89 48.72 13.45
CA CYS A 658 11.68 48.08 14.75
C CYS A 658 10.20 47.80 15.04
N GLN A 659 9.35 48.82 14.86
CA GLN A 659 7.90 48.68 15.07
C GLN A 659 7.28 47.69 14.08
N SER A 660 7.77 47.70 12.84
CA SER A 660 7.36 46.71 11.83
C SER A 660 7.73 45.28 12.26
N TRP A 661 8.97 45.03 12.68
CA TRP A 661 9.40 43.70 13.13
C TRP A 661 8.68 43.23 14.40
N LEU A 662 8.40 44.13 15.35
CA LEU A 662 7.60 43.80 16.53
C LEU A 662 6.17 43.38 16.13
N ARG A 663 5.53 44.12 15.23
CA ARG A 663 4.21 43.77 14.70
C ARG A 663 4.23 42.42 13.99
N CYS A 664 5.26 42.18 13.17
CA CYS A 664 5.47 40.90 12.50
C CYS A 664 5.58 39.75 13.51
N SER A 665 6.35 39.94 14.58
CA SER A 665 6.48 38.97 15.67
C SER A 665 5.13 38.68 16.34
N GLN A 666 4.35 39.72 16.67
CA GLN A 666 3.04 39.56 17.31
C GLN A 666 2.03 38.84 16.41
N VAL A 667 1.98 39.19 15.12
CA VAL A 667 1.07 38.57 14.16
C VAL A 667 1.45 37.11 13.89
N LEU A 668 2.75 36.79 13.80
CA LEU A 668 3.22 35.41 13.65
C LEU A 668 2.91 34.57 14.89
N TYR A 669 2.99 35.15 16.09
CA TYR A 669 2.57 34.49 17.33
C TYR A 669 1.05 34.22 17.35
N ALA A 670 0.25 35.17 16.88
CA ALA A 670 -1.19 34.96 16.72
C ALA A 670 -1.52 33.89 15.68
N TYR A 671 -0.80 33.89 14.56
CA TYR A 671 -1.01 32.92 13.49
C TYR A 671 -0.57 31.51 13.89
N PHE A 672 0.47 31.39 14.73
CA PHE A 672 0.87 30.11 15.33
C PHE A 672 -0.31 29.41 16.02
N ALA A 673 -1.12 30.13 16.79
CA ALA A 673 -2.32 29.58 17.43
C ALA A 673 -3.35 29.02 16.40
N ILE A 674 -3.51 29.68 15.26
CA ILE A 674 -4.43 29.26 14.19
C ILE A 674 -3.88 28.04 13.44
N ASP A 675 -2.59 28.05 13.12
CA ASP A 675 -1.91 26.98 12.40
C ASP A 675 -1.88 25.69 13.24
N GLU A 676 -1.67 25.82 14.55
CA GLU A 676 -1.73 24.72 15.51
C GLU A 676 -3.13 24.11 15.59
N TYR A 677 -4.18 24.93 15.65
CA TYR A 677 -5.57 24.47 15.64
C TYR A 677 -5.92 23.70 14.35
N LEU A 678 -5.44 24.17 13.19
CA LEU A 678 -5.69 23.50 11.91
C LEU A 678 -4.89 22.21 11.76
N SER A 679 -3.67 22.16 12.26
CA SER A 679 -2.79 20.99 12.18
C SER A 679 -3.19 19.88 13.16
N SER A 680 -3.66 20.25 14.35
CA SER A 680 -4.09 19.29 15.38
C SER A 680 -5.34 19.78 16.11
N PRO A 681 -6.55 19.54 15.58
CA PRO A 681 -7.81 20.04 16.17
C PRO A 681 -8.15 19.43 17.54
N ARG A 682 -7.45 18.35 17.96
CA ARG A 682 -7.76 17.53 19.13
C ARG A 682 -6.82 17.74 20.32
N THR A 683 -5.84 18.63 20.21
CA THR A 683 -4.91 18.92 21.31
C THR A 683 -5.44 20.08 22.16
N HIS A 684 -5.62 19.84 23.46
CA HIS A 684 -6.03 20.85 24.43
C HIS A 684 -4.82 21.71 24.86
N TYR A 685 -4.32 22.59 23.98
CA TYR A 685 -3.27 23.56 24.33
C TYR A 685 -3.84 24.92 24.76
N LEU A 686 -2.99 25.79 25.32
CA LEU A 686 -3.32 27.14 25.80
C LEU A 686 -4.16 27.97 24.79
N HIS A 687 -3.93 27.79 23.50
CA HIS A 687 -4.59 28.51 22.41
C HIS A 687 -5.79 27.79 21.79
N SER A 688 -6.16 26.59 22.26
CA SER A 688 -7.26 25.80 21.68
C SER A 688 -8.65 26.32 22.06
N SER A 689 -8.74 27.38 22.86
CA SER A 689 -10.01 27.96 23.28
C SER A 689 -10.65 28.71 22.11
N ILE A 690 -11.93 28.45 21.88
CA ILE A 690 -12.76 29.03 20.81
C ILE A 690 -12.64 30.57 20.79
N ILE A 691 -12.63 31.22 21.96
CA ILE A 691 -12.51 32.68 22.09
C ILE A 691 -11.09 33.20 21.75
N VAL A 692 -10.05 32.42 22.05
CA VAL A 692 -8.66 32.79 21.75
C VAL A 692 -8.43 32.74 20.25
N LEU A 693 -8.90 31.69 19.59
CA LEU A 693 -8.80 31.55 18.13
C LEU A 693 -9.58 32.64 17.38
N LEU A 694 -10.77 32.98 17.86
CA LEU A 694 -11.56 34.09 17.29
C LEU A 694 -10.80 35.42 17.41
N ASN A 695 -10.26 35.73 18.59
CA ASN A 695 -9.55 36.98 18.84
C ASN A 695 -8.19 37.05 18.13
N ALA A 696 -7.47 35.93 18.04
CA ALA A 696 -6.22 35.83 17.27
C ALA A 696 -6.48 36.09 15.78
N ALA A 697 -7.51 35.47 15.21
CA ALA A 697 -7.90 35.70 13.82
C ALA A 697 -8.28 37.16 13.58
N HIS A 698 -9.03 37.77 14.49
CA HIS A 698 -9.35 39.20 14.42
C HIS A 698 -8.10 40.08 14.44
N PHE A 699 -7.18 39.82 15.38
CA PHE A 699 -5.93 40.58 15.51
C PHE A 699 -5.06 40.51 14.25
N ILE A 700 -5.00 39.35 13.61
CA ILE A 700 -4.26 39.18 12.35
C ILE A 700 -4.93 39.96 11.22
N LEU A 701 -6.25 39.88 11.09
CA LEU A 701 -7.00 40.57 10.04
C LEU A 701 -6.93 42.09 10.17
N SER A 702 -6.97 42.63 11.41
CA SER A 702 -6.85 44.07 11.65
C SER A 702 -5.45 44.59 11.28
N ASN A 703 -4.40 43.79 11.49
CA ASN A 703 -3.02 44.15 11.16
C ASN A 703 -2.59 43.78 9.74
N TRP A 704 -3.43 43.11 8.95
CA TRP A 704 -3.05 42.50 7.66
C TRP A 704 -2.38 43.47 6.67
N HIS A 705 -2.94 44.68 6.55
CA HIS A 705 -2.49 45.71 5.60
C HIS A 705 -1.12 46.32 5.96
N LEU A 706 -0.64 46.13 7.19
CA LEU A 706 0.62 46.68 7.70
C LEU A 706 1.78 45.68 7.62
N LEU A 707 1.51 44.46 7.15
CA LEU A 707 2.50 43.40 7.07
C LEU A 707 3.38 43.55 5.82
N PRO A 708 4.70 43.31 5.94
CA PRO A 708 5.57 43.17 4.78
C PRO A 708 5.09 42.05 3.85
N LYS A 709 5.33 42.22 2.54
CA LYS A 709 4.93 41.25 1.49
C LYS A 709 5.44 39.84 1.75
N GLU A 710 6.60 39.70 2.38
CA GLU A 710 7.19 38.41 2.74
C GLU A 710 6.28 37.65 3.71
N ILE A 711 5.82 38.31 4.76
CA ILE A 711 5.01 37.70 5.82
C ILE A 711 3.57 37.48 5.34
N SER A 712 3.02 38.42 4.57
CA SER A 712 1.67 38.24 3.99
C SER A 712 1.59 37.05 3.04
N LYS A 713 2.72 36.58 2.47
CA LYS A 713 2.79 35.35 1.68
C LYS A 713 2.93 34.09 2.53
N SER A 714 3.61 34.19 3.68
CA SER A 714 3.82 33.06 4.60
C SER A 714 2.57 32.69 5.41
N ILE A 715 1.68 33.65 5.64
CA ILE A 715 0.43 33.47 6.37
C ILE A 715 -0.69 33.11 5.39
N ASP A 716 -1.38 32.00 5.62
CA ASP A 716 -2.53 31.63 4.80
C ASP A 716 -3.78 32.42 5.21
N TYR A 717 -4.04 33.51 4.49
CA TYR A 717 -5.21 34.37 4.68
C TYR A 717 -6.53 33.58 4.67
N VAL A 718 -6.65 32.57 3.80
CA VAL A 718 -7.88 31.77 3.66
C VAL A 718 -8.08 30.90 4.89
N SER A 719 -7.00 30.32 5.43
CA SER A 719 -7.03 29.55 6.68
C SER A 719 -7.44 30.40 7.88
N VAL A 720 -6.96 31.66 7.98
CA VAL A 720 -7.40 32.61 9.02
C VAL A 720 -8.90 32.86 8.94
N LEU A 721 -9.42 33.15 7.73
CA LEU A 721 -10.85 33.37 7.51
C LEU A 721 -11.69 32.11 7.79
N TYR A 722 -11.19 30.93 7.42
CA TYR A 722 -11.88 29.67 7.63
C TYR A 722 -11.99 29.29 9.11
N VAL A 723 -10.89 29.45 9.88
CA VAL A 723 -10.93 29.23 11.35
C VAL A 723 -11.87 30.22 12.00
N LEU A 724 -11.84 31.49 11.59
CA LEU A 724 -12.77 32.50 12.07
C LEU A 724 -14.23 32.11 11.80
N ALA A 725 -14.55 31.63 10.60
CA ALA A 725 -15.90 31.15 10.26
C ALA A 725 -16.34 29.99 11.18
N LYS A 726 -15.45 29.01 11.42
CA LYS A 726 -15.74 27.89 12.34
C LYS A 726 -16.03 28.36 13.77
N GLN A 727 -15.23 29.29 14.30
CA GLN A 727 -15.46 29.82 15.65
C GLN A 727 -16.74 30.67 15.72
N CYS A 728 -17.06 31.43 14.67
CA CYS A 728 -18.32 32.18 14.60
C CYS A 728 -19.55 31.27 14.64
N VAL A 729 -19.50 30.09 14.00
CA VAL A 729 -20.59 29.10 14.09
C VAL A 729 -20.71 28.53 15.50
N ALA A 730 -19.59 28.18 16.12
CA ALA A 730 -19.57 27.64 17.49
C ALA A 730 -20.12 28.64 18.52
N LEU A 731 -19.80 29.93 18.35
CA LEU A 731 -20.25 31.02 19.22
C LEU A 731 -21.57 31.66 18.78
N SER A 732 -22.24 31.10 17.77
CA SER A 732 -23.50 31.65 17.22
C SER A 732 -23.42 33.13 16.75
N ALA A 733 -22.22 33.60 16.37
CA ALA A 733 -21.96 34.96 15.90
C ALA A 733 -22.28 35.11 14.39
N PHE A 734 -23.55 35.00 14.01
CA PHE A 734 -23.97 34.90 12.60
C PHE A 734 -23.75 36.18 11.77
N LYS A 735 -23.79 37.37 12.40
CA LYS A 735 -23.50 38.65 11.71
C LYS A 735 -22.08 38.67 11.14
N MET A 736 -21.11 38.26 11.96
CA MET A 736 -19.71 38.16 11.57
C MET A 736 -19.49 37.01 10.60
N LEU A 737 -20.13 35.86 10.84
CA LEU A 737 -20.08 34.71 9.93
C LEU A 737 -20.47 35.10 8.50
N HIS A 738 -21.54 35.89 8.32
CA HIS A 738 -21.97 36.33 6.99
C HIS A 738 -20.91 37.17 6.27
N GLN A 739 -20.22 38.07 6.97
CA GLN A 739 -19.15 38.90 6.39
C GLN A 739 -17.90 38.07 6.06
N VAL A 740 -17.59 37.05 6.86
CA VAL A 740 -16.46 36.14 6.60
C VAL A 740 -16.78 35.25 5.39
N LEU A 741 -17.99 34.67 5.35
CA LEU A 741 -18.44 33.81 4.26
C LEU A 741 -18.46 34.54 2.92
N SER A 742 -18.93 35.80 2.87
CA SER A 742 -18.93 36.59 1.63
C SER A 742 -17.53 36.77 1.05
N LYS A 743 -16.50 36.90 1.91
CA LYS A 743 -15.10 36.94 1.47
C LYS A 743 -14.57 35.56 1.04
N LEU A 744 -14.90 34.51 1.79
CA LEU A 744 -14.47 33.13 1.48
C LEU A 744 -14.98 32.65 0.12
N TYR A 745 -16.14 33.12 -0.33
CA TYR A 745 -16.68 32.80 -1.67
C TYR A 745 -15.80 33.26 -2.84
N HIS A 746 -14.96 34.27 -2.63
CA HIS A 746 -14.05 34.76 -3.67
C HIS A 746 -12.75 33.95 -3.80
N PHE A 747 -12.53 32.95 -2.94
CA PHE A 747 -11.32 32.12 -2.94
C PHE A 747 -11.60 30.68 -3.39
N THR A 748 -10.63 30.05 -4.05
CA THR A 748 -10.69 28.64 -4.43
C THR A 748 -10.30 27.75 -3.24
N LEU A 749 -11.20 26.85 -2.85
CA LEU A 749 -11.08 26.03 -1.65
C LEU A 749 -11.07 24.53 -2.00
N SER A 750 -10.41 23.71 -1.17
CA SER A 750 -10.46 22.24 -1.23
C SER A 750 -11.89 21.71 -1.07
N SER A 751 -12.19 20.50 -1.56
CA SER A 751 -13.52 19.88 -1.48
C SER A 751 -14.06 19.80 -0.05
N GLU A 752 -13.24 19.42 0.92
CA GLU A 752 -13.62 19.32 2.33
C GLU A 752 -13.99 20.68 2.93
N ARG A 753 -13.11 21.67 2.83
CA ARG A 753 -13.39 23.07 3.26
C ARG A 753 -14.62 23.66 2.56
N ARG A 754 -14.89 23.26 1.31
CA ARG A 754 -16.08 23.71 0.55
C ARG A 754 -17.37 23.15 1.15
N GLN A 755 -17.41 21.86 1.47
CA GLN A 755 -18.55 21.23 2.15
C GLN A 755 -18.81 21.89 3.51
N ASP A 756 -17.75 22.14 4.27
CA ASP A 756 -17.83 22.86 5.54
C ASP A 756 -18.43 24.26 5.35
N ILE A 757 -17.97 25.02 4.36
CA ILE A 757 -18.46 26.39 4.10
C ILE A 757 -19.91 26.37 3.60
N GLU A 758 -20.31 25.41 2.77
CA GLU A 758 -21.69 25.21 2.35
C GLU A 758 -22.59 24.90 3.56
N TYR A 759 -22.14 24.02 4.45
CA TYR A 759 -22.80 23.74 5.71
C TYR A 759 -22.94 24.99 6.58
N MET A 760 -21.85 25.72 6.83
CA MET A 760 -21.88 26.97 7.61
C MET A 760 -22.79 28.03 6.98
N THR A 761 -22.86 28.08 5.66
CA THR A 761 -23.76 28.97 4.92
C THR A 761 -25.23 28.57 5.12
N LEU A 762 -25.54 27.28 5.06
CA LEU A 762 -26.88 26.77 5.36
C LEU A 762 -27.29 27.11 6.80
N VAL A 763 -26.41 26.84 7.78
CA VAL A 763 -26.62 27.17 9.20
C VAL A 763 -26.84 28.67 9.40
N SER A 764 -26.06 29.52 8.72
CA SER A 764 -26.22 30.98 8.78
C SER A 764 -27.57 31.44 8.19
N ARG A 765 -28.10 30.75 7.17
CA ARG A 765 -29.37 31.11 6.51
C ARG A 765 -30.59 30.64 7.30
N THR A 766 -30.53 29.51 7.99
CA THR A 766 -31.67 28.97 8.75
C THR A 766 -31.97 29.80 10.00
N LYS A 767 -30.95 30.41 10.62
CA LYS A 767 -31.08 31.20 11.85
C LYS A 767 -31.38 32.69 11.64
N LYS A 768 -31.55 33.14 10.39
CA LYS A 768 -31.89 34.55 10.04
C LYS A 768 -33.27 35.02 10.53
N LYS A 769 -34.13 34.10 11.01
CA LYS A 769 -35.52 34.38 11.40
C LYS A 769 -35.82 34.21 12.90
N THR A 770 -34.85 33.77 13.70
CA THR A 770 -35.00 33.59 15.16
C THR A 770 -33.89 34.36 15.88
N CYS A 771 -33.84 35.68 15.71
CA CYS A 771 -33.11 36.53 16.63
C CYS A 771 -34.11 37.03 17.68
N ASP A 772 -34.41 36.16 18.63
CA ASP A 772 -34.88 36.56 19.95
C ASP A 772 -33.86 37.54 20.54
N VAL A 773 -34.40 38.60 21.14
CA VAL A 773 -33.70 39.79 21.60
C VAL A 773 -32.76 39.51 22.79
N ASN A 774 -32.65 38.27 23.28
CA ASN A 774 -31.92 37.90 24.50
C ASN A 774 -30.93 36.74 24.32
N ASN A 775 -30.11 36.73 23.26
CA ASN A 775 -28.96 35.83 23.22
C ASN A 775 -27.80 36.43 24.02
N GLU A 776 -27.69 36.07 25.30
CA GLU A 776 -26.57 36.39 26.21
C GLU A 776 -25.19 35.90 25.73
N ASN A 777 -25.13 35.20 24.58
CA ASN A 777 -23.95 34.55 24.03
C ASN A 777 -23.37 35.25 22.77
N GLU A 778 -23.87 36.42 22.35
CA GLU A 778 -23.18 37.20 21.30
C GLU A 778 -21.84 37.73 21.85
N VAL A 779 -20.72 37.21 21.31
CA VAL A 779 -19.37 37.73 21.58
C VAL A 779 -19.36 39.21 21.24
N THR A 780 -18.99 40.10 22.17
CA THR A 780 -18.88 41.55 21.92
C THR A 780 -17.44 42.02 22.11
N VAL A 781 -17.02 43.00 21.30
CA VAL A 781 -15.73 43.69 21.47
C VAL A 781 -16.05 45.11 21.91
N ILE A 782 -16.15 45.28 23.23
CA ILE A 782 -16.46 46.55 23.85
C ILE A 782 -15.18 47.37 23.95
N CYS A 783 -15.21 48.61 23.48
CA CYS A 783 -14.08 49.50 23.67
C CYS A 783 -13.98 49.90 25.15
N PRO A 784 -12.82 49.72 25.81
CA PRO A 784 -12.69 50.04 27.23
C PRO A 784 -12.84 51.53 27.52
N ARG A 785 -12.68 52.37 26.50
CA ARG A 785 -12.83 53.82 26.63
C ARG A 785 -14.27 54.30 26.42
N CYS A 786 -14.88 53.99 25.27
CA CYS A 786 -16.19 54.57 24.92
C CYS A 786 -17.37 53.61 25.08
N SER A 787 -17.10 52.39 25.56
CA SER A 787 -18.08 51.29 25.71
C SER A 787 -18.87 50.95 24.44
N PHE A 788 -18.43 51.44 23.27
CA PHE A 788 -19.06 51.16 22.00
C PHE A 788 -18.82 49.70 21.62
N ASP A 789 -19.85 49.00 21.16
CA ASP A 789 -19.73 47.65 20.62
C ASP A 789 -19.19 47.70 19.19
N ASN A 790 -18.00 47.12 18.98
CA ASN A 790 -17.30 47.16 17.71
C ASN A 790 -17.47 45.88 16.87
N LEU A 791 -18.35 44.95 17.29
CA LEU A 791 -18.48 43.61 16.69
C LEU A 791 -18.72 43.61 15.16
N GLY A 792 -19.44 44.60 14.63
CA GLY A 792 -19.82 44.64 13.21
C GLY A 792 -18.88 45.41 12.27
N HIS A 793 -18.00 46.26 12.80
CA HIS A 793 -17.22 47.24 12.02
C HIS A 793 -15.71 47.02 12.04
N CYS A 794 -15.16 46.37 13.08
CA CYS A 794 -13.70 46.23 13.23
C CYS A 794 -13.06 45.09 12.42
N PHE A 795 -13.81 44.09 11.95
CA PHE A 795 -13.21 42.85 11.45
C PHE A 795 -12.58 42.94 10.06
N PHE A 796 -13.00 43.91 9.24
CA PHE A 796 -12.63 43.93 7.81
C PHE A 796 -12.27 45.30 7.24
N GLN A 797 -12.39 46.36 8.03
CA GLN A 797 -11.91 47.68 7.63
C GLN A 797 -10.44 47.82 8.02
N GLN A 798 -9.62 48.42 7.14
CA GLN A 798 -8.17 48.61 7.30
C GLN A 798 -7.87 49.66 8.39
N HIS A 799 -8.14 49.30 9.64
CA HIS A 799 -7.92 50.16 10.80
C HIS A 799 -7.03 49.39 11.79
N ASN A 800 -5.86 49.98 12.07
CA ASN A 800 -4.70 49.50 12.83
C ASN A 800 -5.01 49.03 14.28
N ASP A 801 -5.88 48.02 14.44
CA ASP A 801 -6.41 47.49 15.71
C ASP A 801 -6.90 48.58 16.68
N ILE A 802 -7.76 49.46 16.18
CA ILE A 802 -8.31 50.61 16.90
C ILE A 802 -9.84 50.56 16.98
N CYS A 803 -10.43 51.24 17.95
CA CYS A 803 -11.87 51.41 18.05
C CYS A 803 -12.44 52.20 16.87
N PHE A 804 -13.56 51.75 16.30
CA PHE A 804 -14.20 52.42 15.18
C PHE A 804 -14.71 53.83 15.57
N ASN A 805 -15.35 53.94 16.74
CA ASN A 805 -15.99 55.16 17.23
C ASN A 805 -14.99 56.21 17.77
N CYS A 806 -14.09 55.79 18.67
CA CYS A 806 -13.19 56.73 19.36
C CYS A 806 -11.73 56.68 18.90
N LYS A 807 -11.36 55.80 17.97
CA LYS A 807 -9.99 55.59 17.47
C LYS A 807 -8.95 55.18 18.53
N HIS A 808 -9.40 54.84 19.73
CA HIS A 808 -8.53 54.32 20.80
C HIS A 808 -7.85 53.01 20.38
N PRO A 809 -6.52 52.87 20.52
CA PRO A 809 -5.81 51.62 20.21
C PRO A 809 -6.14 50.53 21.22
N TYR A 810 -6.42 49.33 20.72
CA TYR A 810 -6.67 48.19 21.60
C TYR A 810 -5.37 47.66 22.18
N VAL A 811 -5.33 47.53 23.50
CA VAL A 811 -4.29 46.76 24.19
C VAL A 811 -4.83 45.35 24.39
N ARG A 812 -4.19 44.36 23.78
CA ARG A 812 -4.62 42.96 23.86
C ARG A 812 -3.74 42.17 24.82
N CYS A 813 -4.32 41.17 25.47
CA CYS A 813 -3.57 40.13 26.14
C CYS A 813 -2.81 39.32 25.09
N MET A 814 -1.48 39.22 25.20
CA MET A 814 -0.68 38.60 24.13
C MET A 814 -0.92 37.09 23.98
N VAL A 815 -1.47 36.42 25.00
CA VAL A 815 -1.80 34.98 24.96
C VAL A 815 -3.21 34.72 24.41
N SER A 816 -4.21 35.45 24.90
CA SER A 816 -5.62 35.22 24.54
C SER A 816 -6.14 36.13 23.43
N PHE A 817 -5.39 37.17 23.07
CA PHE A 817 -5.75 38.24 22.14
C PHE A 817 -7.03 39.00 22.51
N THR A 818 -7.56 38.82 23.72
CA THR A 818 -8.71 39.55 24.25
C THR A 818 -8.32 41.01 24.47
N VAL A 819 -9.23 41.95 24.15
CA VAL A 819 -9.03 43.37 24.47
C VAL A 819 -9.06 43.53 25.98
N LEU A 820 -7.98 44.05 26.55
CA LEU A 820 -7.86 44.30 27.98
C LEU A 820 -8.55 45.63 28.33
N PRO A 821 -9.06 45.79 29.55
CA PRO A 821 -9.71 47.02 30.02
C PRO A 821 -8.70 48.15 30.32
N LEU A 822 -7.71 48.34 29.44
CA LEU A 822 -6.64 49.32 29.55
C LEU A 822 -6.91 50.51 28.63
N VAL A 823 -6.84 51.72 29.19
CA VAL A 823 -6.92 52.96 28.44
C VAL A 823 -5.62 53.73 28.58
N GLU A 824 -4.98 53.95 27.42
CA GLU A 824 -3.83 54.85 27.27
C GLU A 824 -4.24 56.30 27.56
N PHE A 825 -3.44 56.98 28.38
CA PHE A 825 -3.60 58.40 28.67
C PHE A 825 -2.24 59.11 28.58
N LEU A 826 -2.29 60.39 28.27
CA LEU A 826 -1.13 61.25 28.14
C LEU A 826 -0.96 62.07 29.41
N ILE A 827 0.30 62.36 29.76
CA ILE A 827 0.63 63.30 30.82
C ILE A 827 0.63 64.70 30.21
N ALA A 828 0.10 65.68 30.93
CA ALA A 828 0.11 67.07 30.49
C ALA A 828 1.54 67.59 30.29
N GLU A 829 1.72 68.46 29.27
CA GLU A 829 3.04 68.88 28.78
C GLU A 829 3.90 69.61 29.84
N ASN A 830 3.26 70.11 30.91
CA ASN A 830 3.88 70.80 32.04
C ASN A 830 4.36 69.88 33.18
N ILE A 831 4.19 68.55 33.07
CA ILE A 831 4.54 67.58 34.11
C ILE A 831 5.63 66.62 33.61
N THR A 832 6.72 66.49 34.38
CA THR A 832 7.80 65.54 34.05
C THR A 832 7.43 64.10 34.43
N HIS A 833 8.08 63.11 33.80
CA HIS A 833 7.87 61.68 34.10
C HIS A 833 8.08 61.35 35.59
N GLU A 834 9.10 61.94 36.22
CA GLU A 834 9.41 61.73 37.64
C GLU A 834 8.32 62.32 38.55
N GLN A 835 7.83 63.53 38.22
CA GLN A 835 6.71 64.16 38.94
C GLN A 835 5.42 63.36 38.80
N ALA A 836 5.13 62.83 37.61
CA ALA A 836 3.96 61.98 37.37
C ALA A 836 4.03 60.67 38.17
N LEU A 837 5.19 60.00 38.19
CA LEU A 837 5.41 58.79 38.99
C LEU A 837 5.33 59.08 40.50
N HIS A 838 5.86 60.21 40.96
CA HIS A 838 5.75 60.62 42.35
C HIS A 838 4.29 60.84 42.74
N CYS A 839 3.53 61.61 41.94
CA CYS A 839 2.12 61.88 42.18
C CYS A 839 1.28 60.58 42.25
N LEU A 840 1.51 59.65 41.33
CA LEU A 840 0.85 58.34 41.33
C LEU A 840 1.19 57.50 42.58
N LYS A 841 2.40 57.61 43.11
CA LYS A 841 2.82 56.90 44.33
C LYS A 841 2.27 57.55 45.62
N THR A 842 2.15 58.87 45.65
CA THR A 842 1.71 59.64 46.82
C THR A 842 0.21 59.95 46.86
N GLY A 843 -0.55 59.56 45.83
CA GLY A 843 -1.96 59.93 45.63
C GLY A 843 -2.84 59.81 46.87
N ASN A 844 -3.65 60.85 47.11
CA ASN A 844 -4.54 60.95 48.26
C ASN A 844 -5.72 59.98 48.11
N LYS A 845 -5.98 59.17 49.15
CA LYS A 845 -7.28 58.55 49.36
C LYS A 845 -8.29 59.64 49.72
N SER A 846 -8.93 60.27 48.74
CA SER A 846 -10.10 61.10 49.04
C SER A 846 -11.30 60.17 49.29
N ASP A 847 -11.61 59.96 50.57
CA ASP A 847 -12.94 59.52 51.03
C ASP A 847 -13.95 60.64 50.75
N THR A 848 -14.38 60.83 49.50
CA THR A 848 -15.53 61.69 49.16
C THR A 848 -16.15 61.25 47.84
N ASP A 849 -17.48 61.23 47.79
CA ASP A 849 -18.37 60.93 46.66
C ASP A 849 -18.20 61.83 45.41
N SER A 850 -17.03 62.43 45.18
CA SER A 850 -16.68 63.17 43.96
C SER A 850 -16.47 62.21 42.80
N ALA A 851 -17.22 62.41 41.72
CA ALA A 851 -17.10 61.60 40.50
C ALA A 851 -15.66 61.66 39.92
N ASP A 852 -15.06 60.49 39.71
CA ASP A 852 -13.68 60.31 39.21
C ASP A 852 -13.43 61.12 37.92
N MET A 853 -12.53 62.11 38.00
CA MET A 853 -12.28 63.07 36.92
C MET A 853 -11.80 62.39 35.63
N PHE A 854 -11.10 61.27 35.73
CA PHE A 854 -10.68 60.48 34.57
C PHE A 854 -11.89 59.87 33.84
N TYR A 855 -12.85 59.32 34.60
CA TYR A 855 -14.09 58.79 34.02
C TYR A 855 -14.97 59.92 33.46
N GLN A 856 -15.01 61.08 34.12
CA GLN A 856 -15.72 62.25 33.60
C GLN A 856 -15.18 62.70 32.24
N GLN A 857 -13.85 62.82 32.08
CA GLN A 857 -13.23 63.13 30.78
C GLN A 857 -13.54 62.06 29.73
N MET A 858 -13.51 60.80 30.12
CA MET A 858 -13.83 59.66 29.25
C MET A 858 -15.27 59.71 28.74
N MET A 859 -16.23 60.09 29.59
CA MET A 859 -17.66 60.18 29.23
C MET A 859 -18.01 61.45 28.44
N THR A 860 -17.38 62.59 28.74
CA THR A 860 -17.67 63.88 28.08
C THR A 860 -17.01 64.01 26.72
N SER A 861 -15.81 63.48 26.53
CA SER A 861 -15.05 63.61 25.27
C SER A 861 -14.39 62.31 24.82
N PRO A 862 -15.17 61.23 24.57
CA PRO A 862 -14.63 59.91 24.30
C PRO A 862 -13.72 59.83 23.05
N LYS A 863 -13.77 60.82 22.14
CA LYS A 863 -12.95 60.84 20.91
C LYS A 863 -11.56 61.45 21.09
N ASN A 864 -11.32 62.25 22.12
CA ASN A 864 -10.04 62.94 22.35
C ASN A 864 -9.17 62.14 23.32
N PRO A 865 -7.83 62.06 23.17
CA PRO A 865 -6.94 61.39 24.13
C PRO A 865 -7.15 61.95 25.55
N ILE A 866 -7.10 61.08 26.58
CA ILE A 866 -7.23 61.52 27.97
C ILE A 866 -5.91 62.18 28.35
N ILE A 867 -5.96 63.39 28.90
CA ILE A 867 -4.79 64.13 29.37
C ILE A 867 -4.90 64.25 30.89
N ALA A 868 -3.95 63.65 31.60
CA ALA A 868 -3.92 63.64 33.05
C ALA A 868 -3.00 64.75 33.59
N ASP A 869 -3.63 65.77 34.15
CA ASP A 869 -2.98 66.79 35.00
C ASP A 869 -2.71 66.24 36.41
N LEU A 870 -2.02 67.00 37.26
CA LEU A 870 -1.68 66.60 38.63
C LEU A 870 -2.90 66.18 39.46
N ASP A 871 -4.03 66.88 39.31
CA ASP A 871 -5.28 66.58 40.03
C ASP A 871 -5.89 65.24 39.59
N VAL A 872 -5.84 64.94 38.29
CA VAL A 872 -6.30 63.66 37.73
C VAL A 872 -5.37 62.54 38.18
N LEU A 873 -4.05 62.75 38.14
CA LEU A 873 -3.05 61.76 38.57
C LEU A 873 -3.17 61.43 40.07
N ALA A 874 -3.48 62.42 40.91
CA ALA A 874 -3.63 62.24 42.35
C ALA A 874 -4.85 61.38 42.72
N GLN A 875 -5.91 61.37 41.88
CA GLN A 875 -7.12 60.57 42.08
C GLN A 875 -7.00 59.14 41.56
N ILE A 876 -6.04 58.86 40.65
CA ILE A 876 -5.87 57.52 40.08
C ILE A 876 -5.12 56.63 41.08
N PRO A 877 -5.69 55.47 41.48
CA PRO A 877 -4.97 54.52 42.32
C PRO A 877 -3.74 53.96 41.59
N ALA A 878 -2.57 53.98 42.24
CA ALA A 878 -1.30 53.47 41.69
C ALA A 878 -1.41 52.04 41.15
N GLN A 879 -2.21 51.19 41.83
CA GLN A 879 -2.43 49.79 41.48
C GLN A 879 -3.17 49.59 40.14
N GLN A 880 -3.86 50.62 39.65
CA GLN A 880 -4.57 50.59 38.37
C GLN A 880 -3.70 51.08 37.20
N VAL A 881 -2.47 51.54 37.45
CA VAL A 881 -1.64 52.18 36.41
C VAL A 881 -0.45 51.31 36.03
N PHE A 882 -0.27 51.15 34.73
CA PHE A 882 0.90 50.50 34.13
C PHE A 882 1.71 51.51 33.33
N VAL A 883 3.03 51.46 33.50
CA VAL A 883 3.96 52.38 32.84
C VAL A 883 4.96 51.56 32.03
N ILE A 884 5.04 51.83 30.73
CA ILE A 884 6.03 51.25 29.84
C ILE A 884 7.13 52.28 29.61
N GLN A 885 8.34 51.96 30.08
CA GLN A 885 9.53 52.78 29.89
C GLN A 885 10.53 52.03 29.00
N SER A 886 10.94 52.67 27.91
CA SER A 886 11.95 52.16 26.99
C SER A 886 13.12 53.13 26.91
N ALA A 887 14.35 52.64 26.74
CA ALA A 887 15.55 53.48 26.67
C ALA A 887 15.48 54.54 25.53
N THR A 888 14.69 54.29 24.49
CA THR A 888 14.67 55.12 23.27
C THR A 888 13.35 55.84 22.98
N ASN A 889 12.23 55.47 23.65
CA ASN A 889 10.88 56.03 23.41
C ASN A 889 10.31 56.76 24.65
N PRO A 890 9.43 57.76 24.47
CA PRO A 890 8.75 58.40 25.60
C PRO A 890 7.90 57.39 26.39
N PRO A 891 7.77 57.57 27.72
CA PRO A 891 7.02 56.66 28.56
C PRO A 891 5.54 56.66 28.20
N LYS A 892 4.93 55.48 28.20
CA LYS A 892 3.49 55.30 27.94
C LYS A 892 2.77 54.89 29.21
N TYR A 893 1.59 55.46 29.44
CA TYR A 893 0.79 55.25 30.65
C TYR A 893 -0.55 54.63 30.28
N TYR A 894 -0.94 53.61 31.04
CA TYR A 894 -2.20 52.88 30.86
C TYR A 894 -2.92 52.77 32.20
N ARG A 895 -4.23 53.05 32.22
CA ARG A 895 -5.09 52.83 33.39
C ARG A 895 -6.03 51.64 33.15
N CYS A 896 -6.13 50.73 34.12
CA CYS A 896 -7.11 49.64 34.14
C CYS A 896 -8.45 50.12 34.68
N ILE A 897 -9.50 50.02 33.87
CA ILE A 897 -10.84 50.58 34.16
C ILE A 897 -11.74 49.56 34.89
N ILE A 898 -11.42 48.27 34.81
CA ILE A 898 -12.12 47.19 35.52
C ILE A 898 -11.23 46.73 36.68
N LEU A 899 -11.71 46.92 37.91
CA LEU A 899 -10.98 46.63 39.15
C LEU A 899 -10.65 45.13 39.33
N ASP A 900 -11.57 44.25 38.94
CA ASP A 900 -11.41 42.81 39.09
C ASP A 900 -10.49 42.18 38.03
N ALA A 901 -10.11 42.95 37.00
CA ALA A 901 -9.23 42.47 35.95
C ALA A 901 -7.77 42.41 36.42
N ARG A 902 -7.24 41.19 36.59
CA ARG A 902 -5.85 40.99 37.00
C ARG A 902 -4.92 40.99 35.78
N ILE A 903 -4.14 42.04 35.59
CA ILE A 903 -3.25 42.23 34.42
C ILE A 903 -1.78 42.26 34.85
N VAL A 904 -0.90 41.62 34.06
CA VAL A 904 0.56 41.57 34.25
C VAL A 904 1.27 42.16 33.03
N LEU A 905 2.33 42.94 33.25
CA LEU A 905 3.21 43.49 32.22
C LEU A 905 4.58 42.80 32.27
N CYS A 906 5.10 42.32 31.14
CA CYS A 906 6.46 41.78 31.08
C CYS A 906 7.50 42.90 30.90
N HIS A 907 8.49 42.97 31.79
CA HIS A 907 9.54 44.00 31.78
C HIS A 907 10.51 43.90 30.60
N ASN A 908 10.63 42.72 29.97
CA ASN A 908 11.57 42.50 28.87
C ASN A 908 10.95 42.73 27.48
N CYS A 909 9.68 42.38 27.27
CA CYS A 909 9.00 42.53 25.96
C CYS A 909 7.90 43.60 25.94
N PHE A 910 7.57 44.19 27.09
CA PHE A 910 6.54 45.22 27.26
C PHE A 910 5.15 44.82 26.76
N GLN A 911 4.85 43.51 26.73
CA GLN A 911 3.52 42.99 26.39
C GLN A 911 2.68 42.77 27.66
N PHE A 912 1.38 42.97 27.53
CA PHE A 912 0.39 42.77 28.60
C PHE A 912 -0.23 41.37 28.54
N PHE A 913 -0.55 40.83 29.71
CA PHE A 913 -1.15 39.52 29.90
C PHE A 913 -2.26 39.58 30.95
N ASP A 914 -3.32 38.79 30.78
CA ASP A 914 -4.24 38.45 31.87
C ASP A 914 -3.53 37.45 32.79
N THR A 915 -3.56 37.67 34.11
CA THR A 915 -2.84 36.87 35.11
C THR A 915 -3.19 35.38 35.01
N SER A 916 -4.49 35.06 34.89
CA SER A 916 -4.96 33.67 34.80
C SER A 916 -4.45 32.97 33.54
N LYS A 917 -4.37 33.71 32.43
CA LYS A 917 -3.85 33.20 31.15
C LYS A 917 -2.32 33.18 31.12
N CYS A 918 -1.68 34.10 31.83
CA CYS A 918 -0.23 34.18 31.97
C CYS A 918 0.30 33.00 32.77
N GLU A 919 -0.31 32.67 33.92
CA GLU A 919 0.05 31.53 34.75
C GLU A 919 -0.05 30.20 34.00
N LEU A 920 -1.14 30.01 33.23
CA LEU A 920 -1.30 28.85 32.34
C LEU A 920 -0.20 28.82 31.26
N GLY A 921 0.22 29.97 30.73
CA GLY A 921 1.32 30.06 29.78
C GLY A 921 2.69 29.78 30.41
N ILE A 922 2.95 30.28 31.62
CA ILE A 922 4.19 30.08 32.37
C ILE A 922 4.36 28.62 32.77
N GLY A 923 3.27 27.94 33.15
CA GLY A 923 3.27 26.50 33.46
C GLY A 923 3.79 25.63 32.31
N ASN A 924 3.61 26.09 31.06
CA ASN A 924 4.06 25.38 29.86
C ASN A 924 5.49 25.73 29.43
N VAL A 925 6.04 26.88 29.83
CA VAL A 925 7.33 27.43 29.34
C VAL A 925 8.39 27.54 30.45
N GLY A 926 8.03 27.24 31.70
CA GLY A 926 8.94 27.14 32.84
C GLY A 926 9.47 28.50 33.31
N SER A 927 8.73 29.19 34.20
CA SER A 927 9.06 30.52 34.79
C SER A 927 9.40 31.66 33.81
N LYS A 928 9.29 31.41 32.50
CA LYS A 928 9.62 32.33 31.41
C LYS A 928 8.35 32.91 30.79
N CYS A 929 8.46 34.13 30.27
CA CYS A 929 7.40 34.83 29.55
C CYS A 929 6.96 34.03 28.31
N PRO A 930 5.64 33.78 28.11
CA PRO A 930 5.13 33.01 26.97
C PRO A 930 5.42 33.59 25.58
N PHE A 931 5.81 34.87 25.51
CA PHE A 931 6.11 35.55 24.25
C PHE A 931 7.61 35.70 24.00
N CYS A 932 8.38 36.20 24.98
CA CYS A 932 9.80 36.50 24.80
C CYS A 932 10.76 35.51 25.49
N HIS A 933 10.24 34.47 26.13
CA HIS A 933 11.02 33.40 26.79
C HIS A 933 12.05 33.88 27.82
N HIS A 934 11.89 35.10 28.32
CA HIS A 934 12.72 35.66 29.40
C HIS A 934 12.04 35.39 30.73
N VAL A 935 12.82 35.12 31.78
CA VAL A 935 12.27 34.95 33.14
C VAL A 935 11.54 36.23 33.55
N PHE A 936 10.31 36.08 34.06
CA PHE A 936 9.37 37.18 34.34
C PHE A 936 9.86 38.16 35.39
#